data_AF-A0A9Q1H6X2-F1
#
_entry.id   AF-A0A9Q1H6X2-F1
#
_cell.length_a   1.000
_cell.length_b   1.000
_cell.length_c   1.000
_cell.angle_alpha   90.00
_cell.angle_beta   90.00
_cell.angle_gamma   90.00
#
_symmetry.space_group_name_H-M   'P 1'
#
loop_
_entity.id
_entity.type
_entity.pdbx_description
1 polymer ?
#
loop_
_entity_poly.entity_id
_entity_poly.type
_entity_poly.pdbx_seq_one_letter_code
_entity_poly.pdbx_strand_id
1 'polypeptide(L)'
;MEFEPFFAKAAARTLVCMILTTFTEGACPKIVFIERRSSSTISCVTQDKIIAEAFWYRGSISHTIPILRLENGNPGGTEYGKGQYVVDSKGAMTIHNASVVHEADYFFVAFFEDDTFHKSNVTVVITVLPDPPCPQVTNCFSCEECHLNVSGNGTVTCSMLGVRPKMNINWITEGEPGTDITLHQRNVKNNSNGYTWDVSIGLSYGTYTCGQRFVLQCIAHDDHKLLKYSTPVYIETENCNDGGALGNKQSVLISTIVVMAILIVILVISAICYKARRKDQRSLETTVNPEEQPLTSSKSAYLDTAAQRTADYLKGAYEPQCSVHVLPWEDPIPITAVNIDYELTFKNAQETNINSSCHEILRNISLNNLHRVMITADRGNGKTYFMKQIIHQWSQEKVNSFILIYIDADDISQNMDIMSMILKMLPTSHNLTKEVIHQVLNSNEVLVLIDGLDELTVGDGEKSSTAESEKQRKSDTESTDNISRFNARQTIKEILENNLNEEDNNVHVWITSRGLQDTRYEFKLPYVKINLPEFSEQQMKSYIKKTCSYYINFKELTEGKQGSTENTPHQKDKAKANSEEVIRMVQKIVNENNVLRDFKNNFFLLSLLVHIIAAKLTITPEYLHNLIVENMASLIATIIEALLLRYSRKNTKLSKEVIDKIKITLEEVAFRMTVPDETIQVRFPKDRNNIIRIAEAVGILEEKEQDNVIDVYFSHTRIEEYFAAKYISKLDKVKYQSIKKTIEKSHGGVWKLILCLEGLE
;
A
#
# COMPACT_ATOMS: atom_id res chain seq x y z
N MET A 1 -43.68 -28.67 46.89
CA MET A 1 -43.55 -27.45 47.71
C MET A 1 -42.23 -26.82 47.30
N GLU A 2 -42.19 -26.06 46.22
CA GLU A 2 -42.59 -24.63 46.17
C GLU A 2 -41.99 -23.83 47.31
N PHE A 3 -41.01 -22.97 47.00
CA PHE A 3 -41.22 -21.52 47.03
C PHE A 3 -40.02 -20.82 46.37
N GLU A 4 -40.28 -20.23 45.20
CA GLU A 4 -39.60 -19.05 44.68
C GLU A 4 -40.32 -17.79 45.23
N PRO A 5 -39.96 -16.54 44.88
CA PRO A 5 -38.82 -15.70 45.24
C PRO A 5 -39.28 -14.43 46.01
N PHE A 6 -38.40 -13.55 46.52
CA PHE A 6 -38.64 -12.08 46.59
C PHE A 6 -37.41 -11.36 47.16
N PHE A 7 -36.71 -10.61 46.28
CA PHE A 7 -36.04 -9.31 46.49
C PHE A 7 -34.85 -9.13 45.53
N ALA A 8 -35.16 -9.18 44.24
CA ALA A 8 -34.42 -8.47 43.20
C ALA A 8 -35.18 -7.19 42.85
N LYS A 9 -34.80 -6.05 43.45
CA LYS A 9 -35.08 -4.68 42.98
C LYS A 9 -34.42 -3.64 43.90
N ALA A 10 -33.09 -3.58 43.90
CA ALA A 10 -32.37 -2.40 44.41
C ALA A 10 -30.88 -2.34 43.97
N ALA A 11 -30.22 -3.46 43.66
CA ALA A 11 -28.77 -3.44 43.41
C ALA A 11 -28.36 -3.27 41.92
N ALA A 12 -29.29 -3.24 40.98
CA ALA A 12 -29.00 -3.24 39.53
C ALA A 12 -28.87 -1.85 38.89
N ARG A 13 -28.84 -0.76 39.67
CA ARG A 13 -28.65 0.61 39.14
C ARG A 13 -27.35 1.31 39.56
N THR A 14 -26.47 0.63 40.31
CA THR A 14 -25.19 1.21 40.75
C THR A 14 -23.97 0.34 40.38
N LEU A 15 -24.16 -0.71 39.57
CA LEU A 15 -23.09 -1.68 39.24
C LEU A 15 -22.86 -1.84 37.72
N VAL A 16 -23.08 -0.78 36.93
CA VAL A 16 -22.75 -0.73 35.48
C VAL A 16 -21.70 0.37 35.17
N CYS A 17 -21.01 0.90 36.19
CA CYS A 17 -19.94 1.90 35.98
C CYS A 17 -18.63 1.59 36.73
N MET A 18 -18.37 0.31 37.08
CA MET A 18 -17.20 -0.06 37.89
C MET A 18 -16.50 -1.35 37.46
N ILE A 19 -16.52 -1.71 36.18
CA ILE A 19 -15.58 -2.71 35.64
C ILE A 19 -15.04 -2.22 34.31
N LEU A 20 -13.98 -1.39 34.38
CA LEU A 20 -12.82 -1.37 33.46
C LEU A 20 -11.91 -0.18 33.79
N THR A 21 -11.32 -0.15 34.99
CA THR A 21 -10.03 0.56 35.19
C THR A 21 -9.31 -0.05 36.38
N THR A 22 -8.70 -1.21 36.19
CA THR A 22 -7.46 -1.50 36.91
C THR A 22 -6.40 -0.57 36.33
N PHE A 23 -6.24 0.60 36.93
CA PHE A 23 -5.17 1.56 36.61
C PHE A 23 -3.84 0.94 37.01
N THR A 24 -3.17 0.33 36.05
CA THR A 24 -1.73 0.06 36.09
C THR A 24 -1.01 1.28 35.52
N GLU A 25 -0.18 1.91 36.37
CA GLU A 25 0.94 2.83 36.07
C GLU A 25 0.64 4.11 35.26
N GLY A 26 1.09 5.27 35.78
CA GLY A 26 0.75 6.63 35.30
C GLY A 26 1.08 6.92 33.83
N ALA A 27 0.12 6.68 32.93
CA ALA A 27 0.22 6.94 31.50
C ALA A 27 -0.93 7.83 31.00
N CYS A 28 -0.63 8.78 30.10
CA CYS A 28 -1.65 9.50 29.33
C CYS A 28 -2.41 8.53 28.41
N PRO A 29 -3.71 8.78 28.15
CA PRO A 29 -4.43 8.03 27.12
C PRO A 29 -3.79 8.30 25.74
N LYS A 30 -3.48 7.24 24.99
CA LYS A 30 -2.89 7.39 23.65
C LYS A 30 -3.88 7.97 22.63
N ILE A 31 -5.15 7.56 22.72
CA ILE A 31 -6.23 8.01 21.84
C ILE A 31 -7.43 8.38 22.72
N VAL A 32 -8.06 9.51 22.45
CA VAL A 32 -9.27 9.97 23.14
C VAL A 32 -10.35 10.25 22.11
N PHE A 33 -11.50 9.60 22.25
CA PHE A 33 -12.68 9.88 21.45
C PHE A 33 -13.55 10.92 22.16
N ILE A 34 -13.91 11.98 21.45
CA ILE A 34 -14.77 13.05 21.98
C ILE A 34 -15.96 13.21 21.05
N GLU A 35 -17.16 13.06 21.61
CA GLU A 35 -18.40 13.26 20.85
C GLU A 35 -18.51 14.73 20.42
N ARG A 36 -18.90 14.96 19.17
CA ARG A 36 -19.09 16.31 18.65
C ARG A 36 -20.09 17.10 19.50
N ARG A 37 -19.77 18.36 19.78
CA ARG A 37 -20.49 19.30 20.68
C ARG A 37 -20.46 18.93 22.16
N SER A 38 -19.80 17.84 22.55
CA SER A 38 -19.55 17.53 23.96
C SER A 38 -18.31 18.27 24.47
N SER A 39 -18.07 18.19 25.78
CA SER A 39 -16.80 18.59 26.40
C SER A 39 -16.13 17.37 27.00
N SER A 40 -14.81 17.26 26.86
CA SER A 40 -14.05 16.15 27.44
C SER A 40 -12.72 16.64 27.99
N THR A 41 -12.28 16.03 29.11
CA THR A 41 -11.04 16.36 29.80
C THR A 41 -10.03 15.25 29.57
N ILE A 42 -8.86 15.63 29.06
CA ILE A 42 -7.71 14.78 28.82
C ILE A 42 -6.76 14.97 30.00
N SER A 43 -6.74 13.96 30.87
CA SER A 43 -5.87 13.94 32.04
C SER A 43 -4.68 13.00 31.80
N CYS A 44 -3.49 13.55 31.96
CA CYS A 44 -2.24 12.83 32.00
C CYS A 44 -1.85 12.66 33.47
N VAL A 45 -2.35 11.62 34.13
CA VAL A 45 -2.11 11.40 35.57
C VAL A 45 -0.64 11.04 35.79
N THR A 46 0.14 12.00 36.24
CA THR A 46 1.52 11.83 36.68
C THR A 46 1.50 11.60 38.19
N GLN A 47 1.94 10.42 38.65
CA GLN A 47 1.93 10.03 40.08
C GLN A 47 2.50 11.14 40.98
N ASP A 48 1.79 11.46 42.07
CA ASP A 48 2.17 12.18 43.32
C ASP A 48 3.15 13.38 43.25
N LYS A 49 3.51 13.83 42.06
CA LYS A 49 4.44 14.93 41.80
C LYS A 49 3.67 16.20 41.53
N ILE A 50 4.11 17.27 42.18
CA ILE A 50 3.55 18.60 41.98
C ILE A 50 4.10 19.13 40.66
N ILE A 51 3.18 19.50 39.77
CA ILE A 51 3.50 20.12 38.48
C ILE A 51 3.86 21.58 38.74
N ALA A 52 5.10 21.97 38.40
CA ALA A 52 5.53 23.35 38.41
C ALA A 52 5.04 24.08 37.15
N GLU A 53 5.18 23.42 36.00
CA GLU A 53 4.76 23.94 34.70
C GLU A 53 4.18 22.84 33.82
N ALA A 54 3.13 23.15 33.03
CA ALA A 54 2.58 22.22 32.05
C ALA A 54 2.19 22.93 30.76
N PHE A 55 2.40 22.27 29.63
CA PHE A 55 2.22 22.80 28.29
C PHE A 55 1.49 21.80 27.41
N TRP A 56 0.47 22.29 26.71
CA TRP A 56 -0.21 21.54 25.64
C TRP A 56 0.10 22.18 24.30
N TYR A 57 0.54 21.35 23.36
CA TYR A 57 0.79 21.70 21.98
C TYR A 57 -0.19 20.95 21.09
N ARG A 58 -0.52 21.55 19.95
CA ARG A 58 -1.33 20.91 18.91
C ARG A 58 -0.44 20.67 17.70
N GLY A 59 -0.23 19.41 17.33
CA GLY A 59 0.80 19.00 16.37
C GLY A 59 2.19 18.98 17.01
N SER A 60 3.25 19.26 16.27
CA SER A 60 4.63 19.13 16.77
C SER A 60 5.07 20.25 17.73
N ILE A 61 5.84 19.90 18.75
CA ILE A 61 6.45 20.84 19.71
C ILE A 61 7.47 21.76 19.02
N SER A 62 8.20 21.27 18.02
CA SER A 62 9.34 21.99 17.41
C SER A 62 8.93 23.21 16.58
N HIS A 63 7.64 23.35 16.25
CA HIS A 63 7.14 24.38 15.34
C HIS A 63 5.86 25.06 15.82
N THR A 64 5.40 24.77 17.04
CA THR A 64 4.14 25.32 17.55
C THR A 64 4.31 25.96 18.93
N ILE A 65 3.65 27.10 19.11
CA ILE A 65 3.52 27.76 20.42
C ILE A 65 2.47 26.98 21.22
N PRO A 66 2.64 26.78 22.54
CA PRO A 66 1.66 26.05 23.32
C PRO A 66 0.27 26.69 23.22
N ILE A 67 -0.73 25.85 22.95
CA ILE A 67 -2.14 26.24 22.91
C ILE A 67 -2.67 26.50 24.32
N LEU A 68 -2.16 25.75 25.30
CA LEU A 68 -2.35 25.95 26.73
C LEU A 68 -1.01 25.88 27.45
N ARG A 69 -0.84 26.72 28.45
CA ARG A 69 0.25 26.68 29.41
C ARG A 69 -0.30 26.84 30.82
N LEU A 70 0.35 26.21 31.79
CA LEU A 70 0.14 26.38 33.21
C LEU A 70 1.51 26.67 33.79
N GLU A 71 1.74 27.88 34.28
CA GLU A 71 3.04 28.31 34.83
C GLU A 71 2.80 28.83 36.24
N ASN A 72 3.40 28.20 37.26
CA ASN A 72 3.21 28.57 38.67
C ASN A 72 1.73 28.66 39.08
N GLY A 73 0.90 27.71 38.61
CA GLY A 73 -0.54 27.67 38.86
C GLY A 73 -1.38 28.67 38.06
N ASN A 74 -0.78 29.50 37.21
CA ASN A 74 -1.50 30.45 36.36
C ASN A 74 -1.71 29.87 34.95
N PRO A 75 -2.97 29.69 34.51
CA PRO A 75 -3.26 29.19 33.18
C PRO A 75 -3.10 30.29 32.12
N GLY A 76 -2.72 29.90 30.90
CA GLY A 76 -2.57 30.79 29.75
C GLY A 76 -2.40 29.99 28.45
N GLY A 77 -1.89 30.63 27.41
CA GLY A 77 -1.64 30.00 26.10
C GLY A 77 -2.35 30.73 24.97
N THR A 78 -2.00 30.38 23.73
CA THR A 78 -2.55 31.07 22.54
C THR A 78 -4.05 30.86 22.36
N GLU A 79 -4.58 29.74 22.85
CA GLU A 79 -5.98 29.35 22.68
C GLU A 79 -6.83 29.42 23.98
N TYR A 80 -6.19 29.61 25.13
CA TYR A 80 -6.88 29.68 26.43
C TYR A 80 -7.96 30.78 26.49
N GLY A 81 -7.65 31.99 25.98
CA GLY A 81 -8.57 33.13 26.00
C GLY A 81 -9.76 33.00 25.03
N LYS A 82 -9.78 31.98 24.17
CA LYS A 82 -10.86 31.77 23.18
C LYS A 82 -11.99 30.87 23.71
N GLY A 83 -11.84 30.32 24.92
CA GLY A 83 -12.88 29.53 25.62
C GLY A 83 -13.12 28.12 25.08
N GLN A 84 -12.40 27.70 24.04
CA GLN A 84 -12.49 26.35 23.47
C GLN A 84 -11.60 25.33 24.19
N TYR A 85 -10.55 25.81 24.83
CA TYR A 85 -9.56 25.02 25.54
C TYR A 85 -9.35 25.58 26.95
N VAL A 86 -9.35 24.74 27.96
CA VAL A 86 -9.07 25.11 29.36
C VAL A 86 -8.03 24.14 29.91
N VAL A 87 -7.09 24.67 30.70
CA VAL A 87 -6.17 23.85 31.50
C VAL A 87 -6.54 24.00 32.97
N ASP A 88 -6.62 22.88 33.69
CA ASP A 88 -6.88 22.89 35.13
C ASP A 88 -5.59 23.01 35.96
N SER A 89 -5.73 23.10 37.28
CA SER A 89 -4.59 23.20 38.21
C SER A 89 -3.70 21.96 38.26
N LYS A 90 -4.10 20.87 37.61
CA LYS A 90 -3.33 19.61 37.49
C LYS A 90 -2.73 19.45 36.09
N GLY A 91 -2.81 20.49 35.25
CA GLY A 91 -2.30 20.44 33.88
C GLY A 91 -3.16 19.64 32.92
N ALA A 92 -4.35 19.17 33.32
CA ALA A 92 -5.26 18.47 32.42
C ALA A 92 -5.95 19.45 31.47
N MET A 93 -6.11 19.05 30.21
CA MET A 93 -6.75 19.89 29.19
C MET A 93 -8.20 19.49 29.00
N THR A 94 -9.12 20.45 29.07
CA THR A 94 -10.51 20.29 28.65
C THR A 94 -10.74 20.95 27.30
N ILE A 95 -11.31 20.20 26.36
CA ILE A 95 -11.80 20.73 25.08
C ILE A 95 -13.31 20.93 25.21
N HIS A 96 -13.78 22.16 25.04
CA HIS A 96 -15.19 22.51 25.08
C HIS A 96 -15.82 22.53 23.68
N ASN A 97 -17.09 22.15 23.60
CA ASN A 97 -17.88 22.15 22.38
C ASN A 97 -17.11 21.54 21.20
N ALA A 98 -16.69 20.29 21.38
CA ALA A 98 -15.73 19.63 20.49
C ALA A 98 -16.23 19.59 19.04
N SER A 99 -15.37 19.92 18.10
CA SER A 99 -15.71 19.92 16.68
C SER A 99 -14.56 19.32 15.87
N VAL A 100 -14.81 19.01 14.61
CA VAL A 100 -13.83 18.36 13.71
C VAL A 100 -12.51 19.14 13.64
N VAL A 101 -12.55 20.47 13.82
CA VAL A 101 -11.35 21.30 13.85
C VAL A 101 -10.52 21.12 15.11
N HIS A 102 -10.95 20.35 16.11
CA HIS A 102 -10.17 19.98 17.29
C HIS A 102 -9.54 18.59 17.15
N GLU A 103 -9.84 17.86 16.07
CA GLU A 103 -9.18 16.60 15.75
C GLU A 103 -7.72 16.86 15.38
N ALA A 104 -6.79 16.30 16.14
CA ALA A 104 -5.35 16.45 15.98
C ALA A 104 -4.60 15.54 16.96
N ASP A 105 -3.29 15.41 16.73
CA ASP A 105 -2.36 14.97 17.75
C ASP A 105 -2.02 16.13 18.68
N TYR A 106 -2.12 15.89 19.98
CA TYR A 106 -1.76 16.84 21.03
C TYR A 106 -0.54 16.32 21.78
N PHE A 107 0.39 17.21 22.08
CA PHE A 107 1.56 16.89 22.88
C PHE A 107 1.46 17.57 24.23
N PHE A 108 1.63 16.78 25.28
CA PHE A 108 1.67 17.22 26.66
C PHE A 108 3.12 17.21 27.14
N VAL A 109 3.55 18.31 27.75
CA VAL A 109 4.84 18.43 28.43
C VAL A 109 4.60 18.99 29.82
N ALA A 110 5.08 18.31 30.86
CA ALA A 110 5.02 18.79 32.23
C ALA A 110 6.43 18.82 32.83
N PHE A 111 6.74 19.89 33.56
CA PHE A 111 7.91 20.03 34.43
C PHE A 111 7.44 19.97 35.88
N PHE A 112 8.15 19.18 36.68
CA PHE A 112 7.84 18.97 38.09
C PHE A 112 8.79 19.79 38.97
N GLU A 113 8.39 20.02 40.22
CA GLU A 113 9.22 20.75 41.19
C GLU A 113 10.55 20.05 41.53
N ASP A 114 10.70 18.76 41.22
CA ASP A 114 11.93 17.98 41.41
C ASP A 114 12.88 18.05 40.20
N ASP A 115 12.71 19.04 39.33
CA ASP A 115 13.46 19.24 38.07
C ASP A 115 13.35 18.07 37.07
N THR A 116 12.40 17.16 37.26
CA THR A 116 12.07 16.14 36.25
C THR A 116 11.01 16.65 35.27
N PHE A 117 10.91 16.01 34.10
CA PHE A 117 9.87 16.34 33.13
C PHE A 117 9.21 15.08 32.54
N HIS A 118 7.97 15.24 32.10
CA HIS A 118 7.19 14.21 31.42
C HIS A 118 6.71 14.72 30.07
N LYS A 119 6.82 13.89 29.03
CA LYS A 119 6.32 14.18 27.68
C LYS A 119 5.42 13.04 27.23
N SER A 120 4.28 13.38 26.65
CA SER A 120 3.35 12.39 26.10
C SER A 120 2.61 12.93 24.89
N ASN A 121 2.08 12.02 24.07
CA ASN A 121 1.27 12.33 22.91
C ASN A 121 -0.12 11.69 23.03
N VAL A 122 -1.14 12.47 22.65
CA VAL A 122 -2.54 12.08 22.72
C VAL A 122 -3.21 12.42 21.39
N THR A 123 -3.72 11.41 20.69
CA THR A 123 -4.53 11.62 19.48
C THR A 123 -5.98 11.85 19.87
N VAL A 124 -6.54 13.01 19.53
CA VAL A 124 -7.96 13.30 19.74
C VAL A 124 -8.72 13.01 18.46
N VAL A 125 -9.71 12.13 18.55
CA VAL A 125 -10.61 11.76 17.44
C VAL A 125 -12.02 12.25 17.76
N ILE A 126 -12.62 13.00 16.84
CA ILE A 126 -13.98 13.51 17.03
C ILE A 126 -14.97 12.49 16.51
N THR A 127 -15.92 12.09 17.36
CA THR A 127 -16.94 11.12 17.00
C THR A 127 -18.27 11.78 16.70
N VAL A 128 -18.99 11.19 15.74
CA VAL A 128 -20.40 11.45 15.48
C VAL A 128 -21.07 10.08 15.55
N LEU A 129 -21.88 9.89 16.59
CA LEU A 129 -22.58 8.64 16.82
C LEU A 129 -23.65 8.44 15.73
N PRO A 130 -23.82 7.22 15.21
CA PRO A 130 -24.90 6.90 14.30
C PRO A 130 -26.25 7.05 15.01
N ASP A 131 -27.25 7.55 14.28
CA ASP A 131 -28.65 7.57 14.69
C ASP A 131 -29.47 6.82 13.62
N PRO A 132 -29.97 5.61 13.90
CA PRO A 132 -29.94 4.87 15.17
C PRO A 132 -28.55 4.30 15.52
N PRO A 133 -28.28 3.93 16.80
CA PRO A 133 -26.96 3.46 17.26
C PRO A 133 -26.63 2.02 16.84
N CYS A 134 -26.95 1.64 15.60
CA CYS A 134 -26.68 0.33 15.03
C CYS A 134 -26.61 0.37 13.50
N PRO A 135 -25.99 -0.62 12.85
CA PRO A 135 -26.05 -0.77 11.40
C PRO A 135 -27.50 -1.02 10.94
N GLN A 136 -27.97 -0.21 10.00
CA GLN A 136 -29.28 -0.33 9.40
C GLN A 136 -29.27 -1.34 8.27
N VAL A 137 -30.11 -2.37 8.40
CA VAL A 137 -30.29 -3.41 7.38
C VAL A 137 -31.56 -3.11 6.58
N THR A 138 -31.49 -3.30 5.26
CA THR A 138 -32.62 -3.06 4.36
C THR A 138 -33.82 -3.91 4.76
N ASN A 139 -35.02 -3.30 4.80
CA ASN A 139 -36.27 -3.89 5.27
C ASN A 139 -36.35 -4.18 6.77
N CYS A 140 -35.42 -3.66 7.58
CA CYS A 140 -35.46 -3.73 9.03
C CYS A 140 -35.59 -2.36 9.66
N PHE A 141 -36.51 -2.24 10.61
CA PHE A 141 -36.85 -0.99 11.29
C PHE A 141 -36.28 -0.89 12.72
N SER A 142 -35.70 -1.98 13.24
CA SER A 142 -35.17 -2.08 14.61
C SER A 142 -33.76 -2.67 14.62
N CYS A 143 -32.98 -2.29 15.65
CA CYS A 143 -31.62 -2.79 15.92
C CYS A 143 -31.59 -4.14 16.66
N GLU A 144 -32.69 -4.56 17.27
CA GLU A 144 -32.70 -5.71 18.20
C GLU A 144 -33.03 -7.04 17.51
N GLU A 145 -34.05 -7.05 16.63
CA GLU A 145 -34.51 -8.28 15.96
C GLU A 145 -34.92 -7.97 14.52
N CYS A 146 -34.07 -8.30 13.56
CA CYS A 146 -34.32 -8.12 12.13
C CYS A 146 -34.68 -9.47 11.50
N HIS A 147 -35.97 -9.71 11.26
CA HIS A 147 -36.47 -10.92 10.60
C HIS A 147 -36.83 -10.64 9.15
N LEU A 148 -36.18 -11.33 8.22
CA LEU A 148 -36.43 -11.21 6.79
C LEU A 148 -36.96 -12.53 6.23
N ASN A 149 -38.18 -12.48 5.67
CA ASN A 149 -38.74 -13.57 4.88
C ASN A 149 -38.34 -13.36 3.43
N VAL A 150 -37.61 -14.31 2.85
CA VAL A 150 -37.00 -14.12 1.54
C VAL A 150 -37.22 -15.29 0.58
N SER A 151 -37.28 -14.98 -0.71
CA SER A 151 -37.25 -15.97 -1.79
C SER A 151 -35.86 -16.60 -1.91
N GLY A 152 -35.76 -17.78 -2.55
CA GLY A 152 -34.53 -18.59 -2.59
C GLY A 152 -33.24 -17.89 -3.01
N ASN A 153 -33.30 -16.75 -3.73
CA ASN A 153 -32.16 -15.85 -3.97
C ASN A 153 -32.55 -14.40 -3.66
N GLY A 154 -31.62 -13.61 -3.13
CA GLY A 154 -31.87 -12.19 -2.86
C GLY A 154 -30.62 -11.40 -2.50
N THR A 155 -30.83 -10.12 -2.14
CA THR A 155 -29.76 -9.22 -1.68
C THR A 155 -30.17 -8.52 -0.39
N VAL A 156 -29.26 -8.46 0.57
CA VAL A 156 -29.41 -7.70 1.82
C VAL A 156 -28.33 -6.63 1.86
N THR A 157 -28.69 -5.39 2.14
CA THR A 157 -27.73 -4.30 2.31
C THR A 157 -27.72 -3.83 3.75
N CYS A 158 -26.52 -3.69 4.31
CA CYS A 158 -26.28 -3.07 5.61
C CYS A 158 -25.63 -1.70 5.43
N SER A 159 -26.02 -0.71 6.23
CA SER A 159 -25.56 0.66 6.11
C SER A 159 -25.39 1.36 7.46
N MET A 160 -24.42 2.25 7.54
CA MET A 160 -24.21 3.17 8.65
C MET A 160 -24.17 4.58 8.07
N LEU A 161 -25.08 5.44 8.52
CA LEU A 161 -25.25 6.79 7.99
C LEU A 161 -24.70 7.83 8.97
N GLY A 162 -24.08 8.87 8.44
CA GLY A 162 -23.67 10.04 9.21
C GLY A 162 -22.57 9.80 10.25
N VAL A 163 -21.75 8.76 10.09
CA VAL A 163 -20.80 8.34 11.14
C VAL A 163 -19.45 9.05 11.07
N ARG A 164 -18.79 9.19 12.22
CA ARG A 164 -17.39 9.60 12.36
C ARG A 164 -16.77 8.88 13.59
N PRO A 165 -15.59 8.23 13.53
CA PRO A 165 -14.71 8.02 12.36
C PRO A 165 -15.36 7.15 11.27
N LYS A 166 -14.68 6.97 10.13
CA LYS A 166 -15.16 6.08 9.07
C LYS A 166 -15.21 4.65 9.62
N MET A 167 -16.34 3.97 9.38
CA MET A 167 -16.55 2.60 9.84
C MET A 167 -16.33 1.61 8.70
N ASN A 168 -15.70 0.49 9.00
CA ASN A 168 -15.62 -0.69 8.14
C ASN A 168 -16.79 -1.61 8.48
N ILE A 169 -17.60 -1.96 7.47
CA ILE A 169 -18.79 -2.80 7.64
C ILE A 169 -18.56 -4.14 6.96
N ASN A 170 -18.82 -5.23 7.68
CA ASN A 170 -18.68 -6.61 7.21
C ASN A 170 -19.93 -7.42 7.56
N TRP A 171 -20.20 -8.44 6.74
CA TRP A 171 -21.18 -9.48 7.03
C TRP A 171 -20.47 -10.72 7.58
N ILE A 172 -21.01 -11.32 8.64
CA ILE A 172 -20.56 -12.59 9.20
C ILE A 172 -21.76 -13.55 9.23
N THR A 173 -21.55 -14.81 8.91
CA THR A 173 -22.57 -15.87 9.02
C THR A 173 -22.36 -16.63 10.33
N GLU A 174 -23.39 -16.73 11.17
CA GLU A 174 -23.40 -17.66 12.30
C GLU A 174 -24.36 -18.83 11.96
N GLY A 175 -23.80 -20.02 11.71
CA GLY A 175 -24.56 -21.22 11.38
C GLY A 175 -23.70 -22.48 11.34
N GLU A 176 -24.31 -23.64 11.58
CA GLU A 176 -23.64 -24.94 11.54
C GLU A 176 -23.05 -25.23 10.13
N PRO A 177 -21.89 -25.92 10.06
CA PRO A 177 -21.26 -26.29 8.80
C PRO A 177 -22.19 -27.20 7.98
N GLY A 178 -22.71 -26.70 6.85
CA GLY A 178 -23.60 -27.47 5.97
C GLY A 178 -24.70 -26.66 5.27
N THR A 179 -24.80 -25.34 5.52
CA THR A 179 -25.65 -24.46 4.71
C THR A 179 -24.86 -23.96 3.50
N ASP A 180 -25.18 -24.49 2.32
CA ASP A 180 -24.62 -24.03 1.04
C ASP A 180 -25.17 -22.61 0.72
N ILE A 181 -24.54 -21.58 1.29
CA ILE A 181 -24.85 -20.17 0.96
C ILE A 181 -23.68 -19.63 0.14
N THR A 182 -23.96 -19.29 -1.13
CA THR A 182 -23.00 -18.57 -1.97
C THR A 182 -23.09 -17.08 -1.65
N LEU A 183 -22.06 -16.55 -0.98
CA LEU A 183 -21.92 -15.13 -0.67
C LEU A 183 -21.24 -14.43 -1.84
N HIS A 184 -21.97 -13.59 -2.58
CA HIS A 184 -21.37 -12.70 -3.57
C HIS A 184 -21.33 -11.27 -3.01
N GLN A 185 -20.13 -10.82 -2.62
CA GLN A 185 -19.90 -9.49 -2.06
C GLN A 185 -19.52 -8.50 -3.17
N ARG A 186 -20.26 -7.39 -3.31
CA ARG A 186 -19.78 -6.13 -3.91
C ARG A 186 -20.87 -5.05 -3.90
N ASN A 187 -20.58 -3.93 -3.23
CA ASN A 187 -20.84 -2.54 -3.64
C ASN A 187 -20.70 -1.64 -2.40
N VAL A 188 -19.47 -1.23 -2.08
CA VAL A 188 -19.24 -0.21 -1.06
C VAL A 188 -19.54 1.15 -1.67
N LYS A 189 -20.63 1.79 -1.24
CA LYS A 189 -20.91 3.19 -1.59
C LYS A 189 -20.45 4.04 -0.42
N ASN A 190 -19.56 4.98 -0.71
CA ASN A 190 -19.06 5.95 0.25
C ASN A 190 -19.52 7.33 -0.21
N ASN A 191 -20.48 7.91 0.50
CA ASN A 191 -20.82 9.32 0.33
C ASN A 191 -20.25 10.10 1.52
N SER A 192 -19.52 11.16 1.23
CA SER A 192 -18.99 12.06 2.25
C SER A 192 -19.70 13.40 2.18
N ASN A 193 -20.31 13.82 3.29
CA ASN A 193 -20.87 15.17 3.44
C ASN A 193 -19.82 16.16 3.99
N GLY A 194 -18.55 15.97 3.62
CA GLY A 194 -17.39 16.74 4.07
C GLY A 194 -16.71 16.20 5.34
N TYR A 195 -17.46 15.81 6.38
CA TYR A 195 -16.88 15.37 7.66
C TYR A 195 -17.52 14.13 8.32
N THR A 196 -18.63 13.60 7.80
CA THR A 196 -19.18 12.30 8.16
C THR A 196 -19.18 11.37 6.95
N TRP A 197 -19.30 10.08 7.19
CA TRP A 197 -19.37 9.05 6.17
C TRP A 197 -20.69 8.31 6.21
N ASP A 198 -21.25 8.05 5.03
CA ASP A 198 -22.26 7.04 4.81
C ASP A 198 -21.58 5.83 4.19
N VAL A 199 -21.61 4.69 4.87
CA VAL A 199 -20.97 3.44 4.43
C VAL A 199 -22.05 2.37 4.29
N SER A 200 -22.08 1.68 3.17
CA SER A 200 -23.00 0.56 2.94
C SER A 200 -22.32 -0.64 2.31
N ILE A 201 -22.75 -1.85 2.66
CA ILE A 201 -22.29 -3.10 2.07
C ILE A 201 -23.49 -3.99 1.69
N GLY A 202 -23.57 -4.34 0.41
CA GLY A 202 -24.53 -5.30 -0.12
C GLY A 202 -23.97 -6.73 -0.11
N LEU A 203 -24.83 -7.68 0.28
CA LEU A 203 -24.57 -9.11 0.23
C LEU A 203 -25.66 -9.79 -0.59
N SER A 204 -25.26 -10.51 -1.63
CA SER A 204 -26.15 -11.43 -2.34
C SER A 204 -26.04 -12.82 -1.74
N TYR A 205 -27.18 -13.47 -1.52
CA TYR A 205 -27.27 -14.85 -1.04
C TYR A 205 -28.15 -15.68 -1.98
N GLY A 206 -27.86 -16.97 -2.05
CA GLY A 206 -28.69 -17.99 -2.69
C GLY A 206 -28.77 -19.23 -1.82
N THR A 207 -29.95 -19.85 -1.76
CA THR A 207 -30.23 -21.06 -0.98
C THR A 207 -30.68 -22.18 -1.90
N TYR A 208 -30.16 -23.38 -1.72
CA TYR A 208 -30.50 -24.54 -2.56
C TYR A 208 -31.79 -25.25 -2.13
N THR A 209 -32.26 -25.01 -0.89
CA THR A 209 -33.46 -25.64 -0.33
C THR A 209 -34.37 -24.60 0.33
N CYS A 210 -35.69 -24.78 0.16
CA CYS A 210 -36.74 -24.01 0.81
C CYS A 210 -36.85 -24.35 2.30
N GLY A 211 -37.37 -23.42 3.11
CA GLY A 211 -37.56 -23.60 4.56
C GLY A 211 -36.27 -23.61 5.40
N GLN A 212 -35.15 -23.10 4.88
CA GLN A 212 -33.91 -22.93 5.64
C GLN A 212 -33.95 -21.67 6.50
N ARG A 213 -33.28 -21.75 7.65
CA ARG A 213 -33.06 -20.63 8.58
C ARG A 213 -31.57 -20.42 8.79
N PHE A 214 -31.12 -19.18 8.64
CA PHE A 214 -29.73 -18.82 8.92
C PHE A 214 -29.64 -17.39 9.47
N VAL A 215 -28.55 -17.13 10.20
CA VAL A 215 -28.32 -15.83 10.84
C VAL A 215 -27.14 -15.13 10.17
N LEU A 216 -27.39 -13.92 9.70
CA LEU A 216 -26.35 -12.99 9.25
C LEU A 216 -26.12 -11.93 10.32
N GLN A 217 -24.87 -11.56 10.55
CA GLN A 217 -24.51 -10.49 11.45
C GLN A 217 -23.81 -9.38 10.67
N CYS A 218 -24.42 -8.20 10.64
CA CYS A 218 -23.75 -7.01 10.12
C CYS A 218 -22.93 -6.38 11.23
N ILE A 219 -21.61 -6.32 11.07
CA ILE A 219 -20.70 -5.70 12.04
C ILE A 219 -20.08 -4.45 11.42
N ALA A 220 -20.22 -3.32 12.10
CA ALA A 220 -19.49 -2.10 11.78
C ALA A 220 -18.44 -1.82 12.86
N HIS A 221 -17.20 -1.55 12.46
CA HIS A 221 -16.14 -1.17 13.40
C HIS A 221 -15.24 -0.06 12.83
N ASP A 222 -14.65 0.76 13.69
CA ASP A 222 -13.65 1.73 13.27
C ASP A 222 -12.29 1.07 12.99
N ASP A 223 -11.34 1.82 12.43
CA ASP A 223 -10.00 1.33 12.09
C ASP A 223 -9.19 0.89 13.34
N HIS A 224 -9.48 1.48 14.51
CA HIS A 224 -8.84 1.10 15.77
C HIS A 224 -9.60 0.00 16.53
N LYS A 225 -10.77 -0.44 16.03
CA LYS A 225 -11.66 -1.45 16.66
C LYS A 225 -12.10 -1.09 18.08
N LEU A 226 -12.16 0.20 18.39
CA LEU A 226 -12.60 0.73 19.69
C LEU A 226 -14.10 1.03 19.68
N LEU A 227 -14.67 1.35 18.51
CA LEU A 227 -16.10 1.47 18.28
C LEU A 227 -16.57 0.25 17.48
N LYS A 228 -17.53 -0.49 18.03
CA LYS A 228 -18.12 -1.67 17.40
C LYS A 228 -19.63 -1.61 17.53
N TYR A 229 -20.32 -1.78 16.40
CA TYR A 229 -21.75 -1.91 16.33
C TYR A 229 -22.10 -3.19 15.58
N SER A 230 -23.24 -3.79 15.91
CA SER A 230 -23.66 -5.06 15.32
C SER A 230 -25.18 -5.11 15.21
N THR A 231 -25.68 -5.66 14.12
CA THR A 231 -27.11 -5.96 13.92
C THR A 231 -27.24 -7.41 13.45
N PRO A 232 -27.86 -8.30 14.24
CA PRO A 232 -28.21 -9.65 13.80
C PRO A 232 -29.42 -9.62 12.88
N VAL A 233 -29.42 -10.49 11.87
CA VAL A 233 -30.44 -10.62 10.83
C VAL A 233 -30.80 -12.08 10.69
N TYR A 234 -32.03 -12.41 11.05
CA TYR A 234 -32.61 -13.75 10.93
C TYR A 234 -33.30 -13.86 9.57
N ILE A 235 -32.82 -14.78 8.74
CA ILE A 235 -33.39 -15.02 7.41
C ILE A 235 -34.15 -16.34 7.43
N GLU A 236 -35.42 -16.29 7.05
CA GLU A 236 -36.26 -17.47 6.82
C GLU A 236 -36.64 -17.53 5.33
N THR A 237 -36.31 -18.64 4.66
CA THR A 237 -36.75 -18.84 3.28
C THR A 237 -38.19 -19.35 3.23
N GLU A 238 -38.93 -18.97 2.18
CA GLU A 238 -40.31 -19.41 2.00
C GLU A 238 -40.44 -20.93 2.12
N ASN A 239 -41.49 -21.39 2.82
CA ASN A 239 -41.82 -22.81 2.90
C ASN A 239 -42.12 -23.33 1.49
N CYS A 240 -41.60 -24.51 1.15
CA CYS A 240 -42.10 -25.23 -0.01
C CYS A 240 -43.59 -25.46 0.22
N ASN A 241 -44.44 -24.77 -0.54
CA ASN A 241 -45.84 -25.11 -0.63
C ASN A 241 -45.95 -26.48 -1.30
N ASP A 242 -45.93 -27.53 -0.48
CA ASP A 242 -46.35 -28.86 -0.90
C ASP A 242 -47.85 -28.81 -1.21
N GLY A 243 -48.14 -28.73 -2.51
CA GLY A 243 -49.44 -29.10 -3.06
C GLY A 243 -50.23 -27.97 -3.69
N GLY A 244 -50.27 -27.97 -5.04
CA GLY A 244 -51.42 -27.43 -5.75
C GLY A 244 -51.15 -26.89 -7.14
N ALA A 245 -50.93 -27.77 -8.12
CA ALA A 245 -51.74 -27.83 -9.35
C ALA A 245 -51.04 -28.68 -10.40
N LEU A 246 -51.59 -29.86 -10.63
CA LEU A 246 -51.49 -30.60 -11.88
C LEU A 246 -52.21 -29.76 -12.98
N GLY A 247 -51.60 -28.64 -13.38
CA GLY A 247 -52.11 -27.74 -14.40
C GLY A 247 -51.70 -28.21 -15.79
N ASN A 248 -52.54 -29.06 -16.38
CA ASN A 248 -52.68 -29.33 -17.82
C ASN A 248 -51.50 -28.99 -18.75
N LYS A 249 -50.67 -30.01 -19.04
CA LYS A 249 -49.77 -30.09 -20.21
C LYS A 249 -50.54 -30.22 -21.54
N GLN A 250 -51.55 -29.38 -21.79
CA GLN A 250 -52.25 -29.29 -23.08
C GLN A 250 -52.24 -27.89 -23.72
N SER A 251 -51.72 -26.86 -23.04
CA SER A 251 -51.72 -25.48 -23.58
C SER A 251 -50.44 -25.06 -24.31
N VAL A 252 -49.35 -25.86 -24.27
CA VAL A 252 -48.05 -25.48 -24.85
C VAL A 252 -47.90 -25.91 -26.32
N LEU A 253 -48.70 -26.87 -26.79
CA LEU A 253 -48.68 -27.32 -28.19
C LEU A 253 -49.43 -26.36 -29.14
N ILE A 254 -50.43 -25.62 -28.64
CA ILE A 254 -51.21 -24.70 -29.49
C ILE A 254 -50.47 -23.37 -29.68
N SER A 255 -49.78 -22.87 -28.65
CA SER A 255 -49.00 -21.62 -28.72
C SER A 255 -47.83 -21.71 -29.72
N THR A 256 -47.12 -22.83 -29.73
CA THR A 256 -45.99 -23.04 -30.67
C THR A 256 -46.43 -23.14 -32.12
N ILE A 257 -47.60 -23.74 -32.39
CA ILE A 257 -48.17 -23.82 -33.75
C ILE A 257 -48.60 -22.44 -34.24
N VAL A 258 -49.18 -21.60 -33.37
CA VAL A 258 -49.60 -20.23 -33.73
C VAL A 258 -48.38 -19.34 -34.03
N VAL A 259 -47.31 -19.43 -33.24
CA VAL A 259 -46.08 -18.66 -33.47
C VAL A 259 -45.39 -19.08 -34.76
N MET A 260 -45.34 -20.38 -35.07
CA MET A 260 -44.78 -20.87 -36.33
C MET A 260 -45.62 -20.44 -37.55
N ALA A 261 -46.95 -20.43 -37.44
CA ALA A 261 -47.82 -19.95 -38.51
C ALA A 261 -47.62 -18.45 -38.78
N ILE A 262 -47.44 -17.63 -37.74
CA ILE A 262 -47.17 -16.19 -37.87
C ILE A 262 -45.82 -15.95 -38.55
N LEU A 263 -44.78 -16.71 -38.19
CA LEU A 263 -43.46 -16.61 -38.84
C LEU A 263 -43.50 -16.96 -40.32
N ILE A 264 -44.27 -17.98 -40.72
CA ILE A 264 -44.46 -18.35 -42.12
C ILE A 264 -45.18 -17.24 -42.90
N VAL A 265 -46.21 -16.63 -42.30
CA VAL A 265 -46.93 -15.50 -42.94
C VAL A 265 -46.00 -14.30 -43.13
N ILE A 266 -45.17 -13.97 -42.14
CA ILE A 266 -44.17 -12.88 -42.25
C ILE A 266 -43.16 -13.18 -43.36
N LEU A 267 -42.68 -14.42 -43.48
CA LEU A 267 -41.75 -14.82 -44.54
C LEU A 267 -42.39 -14.72 -45.93
N VAL A 268 -43.65 -15.12 -46.08
CA VAL A 268 -44.39 -15.00 -47.34
C VAL A 268 -44.62 -13.53 -47.71
N ILE A 269 -45.01 -12.69 -46.75
CA ILE A 269 -45.18 -11.24 -46.97
C ILE A 269 -43.83 -10.61 -47.36
N SER A 270 -42.73 -10.97 -46.68
CA SER A 270 -41.41 -10.46 -47.00
C SER A 270 -40.95 -10.87 -48.40
N ALA A 271 -41.25 -12.10 -48.85
CA ALA A 271 -40.94 -12.58 -50.20
C ALA A 271 -41.79 -11.89 -51.28
N ILE A 272 -43.07 -11.60 -50.97
CA ILE A 272 -43.96 -10.83 -51.85
C ILE A 272 -43.49 -9.38 -51.95
N CYS A 273 -43.14 -8.74 -50.82
CA CYS A 273 -42.55 -7.40 -50.79
C CYS A 273 -41.21 -7.33 -51.52
N TYR A 274 -40.39 -8.38 -51.40
CA TYR A 274 -39.10 -8.48 -52.09
C TYR A 274 -39.28 -8.64 -53.60
N LYS A 275 -40.27 -9.44 -54.06
CA LYS A 275 -40.61 -9.54 -55.49
C LYS A 275 -41.28 -8.29 -56.05
N ALA A 276 -42.05 -7.56 -55.23
CA ALA A 276 -42.64 -6.28 -55.61
C ALA A 276 -41.58 -5.19 -55.77
N ARG A 277 -40.62 -5.08 -54.84
CA ARG A 277 -39.50 -4.13 -54.94
C ARG A 277 -38.56 -4.41 -56.10
N ARG A 278 -38.43 -5.67 -56.53
CA ARG A 278 -37.58 -6.03 -57.68
C ARG A 278 -38.15 -5.61 -59.04
N LYS A 279 -39.42 -5.18 -59.11
CA LYS A 279 -40.06 -4.73 -60.37
C LYS A 279 -40.03 -3.21 -60.58
N ASP A 280 -39.71 -2.42 -59.55
CA ASP A 280 -39.64 -0.95 -59.62
C ASP A 280 -38.22 -0.36 -59.70
N GLN A 281 -37.16 -1.18 -59.69
CA GLN A 281 -35.77 -0.72 -59.82
C GLN A 281 -35.18 -0.92 -61.23
N ARG A 282 -35.95 -0.50 -62.25
CA ARG A 282 -35.43 -0.24 -63.61
C ARG A 282 -36.00 1.07 -64.14
N SER A 283 -35.57 2.19 -63.58
CA SER A 283 -35.51 3.50 -64.25
C SER A 283 -35.05 4.58 -63.27
N LEU A 284 -33.74 4.85 -63.21
CA LEU A 284 -33.15 6.20 -63.19
C LEU A 284 -31.63 6.10 -63.11
N GLU A 285 -30.99 6.02 -64.28
CA GLU A 285 -29.66 6.61 -64.47
C GLU A 285 -29.87 8.09 -64.79
N THR A 286 -29.34 9.01 -63.98
CA THR A 286 -28.46 10.10 -64.47
C THR A 286 -27.77 10.84 -63.31
N THR A 287 -26.45 10.72 -63.28
CA THR A 287 -25.42 11.76 -63.02
C THR A 287 -25.66 12.85 -61.96
N VAL A 288 -24.85 12.84 -60.89
CA VAL A 288 -23.93 13.95 -60.50
C VAL A 288 -22.76 13.34 -59.72
N ASN A 289 -21.53 13.72 -60.08
CA ASN A 289 -20.25 13.41 -59.41
C ASN A 289 -20.28 13.57 -57.88
N PRO A 290 -19.73 12.62 -57.11
CA PRO A 290 -19.14 12.93 -55.82
C PRO A 290 -17.64 13.20 -56.02
N GLU A 291 -17.26 14.43 -55.73
CA GLU A 291 -15.90 14.78 -55.34
C GLU A 291 -15.60 14.01 -54.05
N GLU A 292 -14.81 12.94 -54.14
CA GLU A 292 -14.30 12.20 -52.99
C GLU A 292 -13.33 13.09 -52.20
N GLN A 293 -13.78 13.64 -51.08
CA GLN A 293 -12.92 14.03 -49.97
C GLN A 293 -12.87 12.88 -48.95
N PRO A 294 -11.69 12.49 -48.45
CA PRO A 294 -11.54 11.28 -47.66
C PRO A 294 -12.05 11.49 -46.23
N LEU A 295 -13.09 10.72 -45.83
CA LEU A 295 -13.63 10.63 -44.46
C LEU A 295 -12.65 10.00 -43.43
N THR A 296 -11.42 9.69 -43.83
CA THR A 296 -10.42 9.02 -42.96
C THR A 296 -9.70 9.97 -42.01
N SER A 297 -9.60 11.26 -42.30
CA SER A 297 -8.86 12.22 -41.46
C SER A 297 -9.55 12.54 -40.13
N SER A 298 -10.90 12.59 -40.11
CA SER A 298 -11.66 12.96 -38.91
C SER A 298 -11.61 11.90 -37.80
N LYS A 299 -11.50 10.61 -38.16
CA LYS A 299 -11.49 9.51 -37.18
C LYS A 299 -10.12 9.31 -36.53
N SER A 300 -9.03 9.48 -37.29
CA SER A 300 -7.67 9.46 -36.74
C SER A 300 -7.48 10.63 -35.78
N ALA A 301 -7.83 11.86 -36.18
CA ALA A 301 -7.69 13.04 -35.32
C ALA A 301 -8.47 12.93 -34.00
N TYR A 302 -9.64 12.29 -34.01
CA TYR A 302 -10.41 12.00 -32.80
C TYR A 302 -9.69 11.00 -31.88
N LEU A 303 -9.17 9.91 -32.44
CA LEU A 303 -8.42 8.89 -31.68
C LEU A 303 -7.10 9.43 -31.13
N ASP A 304 -6.39 10.27 -31.89
CA ASP A 304 -5.16 10.93 -31.44
C ASP A 304 -5.45 11.86 -30.24
N THR A 305 -6.56 12.61 -30.30
CA THR A 305 -7.02 13.47 -29.20
C THR A 305 -7.41 12.63 -27.97
N ALA A 306 -8.08 11.49 -28.17
CA ALA A 306 -8.46 10.58 -27.10
C ALA A 306 -7.24 9.89 -26.47
N ALA A 307 -6.24 9.53 -27.28
CA ALA A 307 -4.97 8.98 -26.84
C ALA A 307 -4.21 9.97 -25.96
N GLN A 308 -4.08 11.23 -26.41
CA GLN A 308 -3.43 12.28 -25.63
C GLN A 308 -4.16 12.52 -24.30
N ARG A 309 -5.49 12.60 -24.29
CA ARG A 309 -6.27 12.71 -23.04
C ARG A 309 -6.05 11.53 -22.10
N THR A 310 -5.98 10.31 -22.65
CA THR A 310 -5.71 9.09 -21.87
C THR A 310 -4.32 9.17 -21.24
N ALA A 311 -3.31 9.57 -22.02
CA ALA A 311 -1.96 9.79 -21.52
C ALA A 311 -1.92 10.86 -20.42
N ASP A 312 -2.60 11.99 -20.60
CA ASP A 312 -2.65 13.07 -19.60
C ASP A 312 -3.28 12.63 -18.28
N TYR A 313 -4.34 11.82 -18.32
CA TYR A 313 -4.92 11.24 -17.10
C TYR A 313 -3.96 10.28 -16.40
N LEU A 314 -3.27 9.43 -17.16
CA LEU A 314 -2.27 8.51 -16.61
C LEU A 314 -1.08 9.28 -16.00
N LYS A 315 -0.63 10.37 -16.63
CA LYS A 315 0.38 11.28 -16.06
C LYS A 315 -0.05 11.81 -14.69
N GLY A 316 -1.29 12.30 -14.58
CA GLY A 316 -1.83 12.76 -13.30
C GLY A 316 -1.92 11.64 -12.24
N ALA A 317 -2.23 10.42 -12.65
CA ALA A 317 -2.26 9.25 -11.75
C ALA A 317 -0.85 8.82 -11.29
N TYR A 318 0.17 9.03 -12.12
CA TYR A 318 1.56 8.68 -11.82
C TYR A 318 2.34 9.77 -11.07
N GLU A 319 1.89 11.02 -11.09
CA GLU A 319 2.59 12.13 -10.43
C GLU A 319 2.87 11.88 -8.93
N PRO A 320 1.90 11.40 -8.12
CA PRO A 320 2.19 11.05 -6.71
C PRO A 320 3.19 9.89 -6.57
N GLN A 321 3.24 8.99 -7.56
CA GLN A 321 4.07 7.79 -7.56
C GLN A 321 5.53 8.10 -7.96
N CYS A 322 5.79 9.26 -8.59
CA CYS A 322 7.11 9.77 -8.98
C CYS A 322 7.94 10.30 -7.81
N SER A 323 7.75 9.71 -6.63
CA SER A 323 8.46 10.00 -5.40
C SER A 323 8.94 8.71 -4.73
N VAL A 324 9.97 8.84 -3.90
CA VAL A 324 10.62 7.71 -3.23
C VAL A 324 10.67 7.96 -1.73
N HIS A 325 10.18 6.99 -0.96
CA HIS A 325 10.37 6.96 0.48
C HIS A 325 11.68 6.26 0.81
N VAL A 326 12.76 7.02 0.92
CA VAL A 326 14.06 6.46 1.34
C VAL A 326 14.07 6.23 2.85
N LEU A 327 13.70 7.24 3.63
CA LEU A 327 13.64 7.17 5.10
C LEU A 327 12.20 7.11 5.63
N PRO A 328 11.93 6.32 6.70
CA PRO A 328 10.59 6.16 7.26
C PRO A 328 10.21 7.28 8.22
N TRP A 329 10.86 8.43 8.23
CA TRP A 329 10.44 9.58 9.04
C TRP A 329 10.40 10.86 8.23
N GLU A 330 10.65 10.77 6.93
CA GLU A 330 10.66 11.91 6.02
C GLU A 330 9.50 11.84 5.03
N ASP A 331 9.21 13.01 4.46
CA ASP A 331 8.32 13.14 3.32
C ASP A 331 8.92 12.43 2.08
N PRO A 332 8.05 11.94 1.17
CA PRO A 332 8.52 11.34 -0.07
C PRO A 332 9.41 12.31 -0.86
N ILE A 333 10.56 11.82 -1.30
CA ILE A 333 11.54 12.62 -2.05
C ILE A 333 11.22 12.52 -3.54
N PRO A 334 11.02 13.64 -4.27
CA PRO A 334 10.80 13.60 -5.71
C PRO A 334 11.98 12.92 -6.42
N ILE A 335 11.71 12.03 -7.37
CA ILE A 335 12.77 11.32 -8.10
C ILE A 335 13.72 12.29 -8.81
N THR A 336 13.19 13.40 -9.31
CA THR A 336 13.98 14.47 -9.95
C THR A 336 15.06 15.05 -9.06
N ALA A 337 14.86 15.06 -7.73
CA ALA A 337 15.81 15.61 -6.79
C ALA A 337 17.05 14.70 -6.61
N VAL A 338 16.92 13.39 -6.89
CA VAL A 338 17.95 12.38 -6.64
C VAL A 338 18.25 11.49 -7.84
N ASN A 339 17.73 11.83 -9.03
CA ASN A 339 17.84 11.02 -10.26
C ASN A 339 19.28 10.70 -10.66
N ILE A 340 19.50 9.52 -11.23
CA ILE A 340 20.79 9.11 -11.79
C ILE A 340 20.51 8.48 -13.13
N ASP A 341 21.35 8.78 -14.12
CA ASP A 341 21.22 8.16 -15.42
C ASP A 341 21.85 6.77 -15.38
N TYR A 342 21.03 5.75 -15.67
CA TYR A 342 21.48 4.38 -15.82
C TYR A 342 22.02 4.15 -17.23
N GLU A 343 23.21 3.57 -17.32
CA GLU A 343 23.72 2.95 -18.53
C GLU A 343 23.31 1.48 -18.51
N LEU A 344 22.48 1.06 -19.46
CA LEU A 344 22.01 -0.31 -19.53
C LEU A 344 22.81 -1.09 -20.57
N THR A 345 23.26 -2.27 -20.16
CA THR A 345 23.85 -3.28 -21.03
C THR A 345 22.84 -4.38 -21.29
N PHE A 346 22.52 -4.63 -22.55
CA PHE A 346 21.70 -5.77 -22.95
C PHE A 346 22.36 -6.56 -24.08
N LYS A 347 22.06 -7.85 -24.14
CA LYS A 347 22.51 -8.73 -25.23
C LYS A 347 21.43 -8.77 -26.29
N ASN A 348 21.79 -8.47 -27.54
CA ASN A 348 20.89 -8.69 -28.67
C ASN A 348 20.81 -10.18 -29.04
N ALA A 349 19.99 -10.53 -30.03
CA ALA A 349 19.84 -11.90 -30.56
C ALA A 349 21.16 -12.51 -31.10
N GLN A 350 22.21 -11.70 -31.27
CA GLN A 350 23.54 -12.09 -31.72
C GLN A 350 24.57 -12.14 -30.57
N GLU A 351 24.09 -12.09 -29.31
CA GLU A 351 24.87 -12.08 -28.07
C GLU A 351 25.87 -10.91 -27.90
N THR A 352 25.77 -9.86 -28.73
CA THR A 352 26.60 -8.66 -28.57
C THR A 352 26.02 -7.73 -27.51
N ASN A 353 26.87 -7.22 -26.63
CA ASN A 353 26.49 -6.25 -25.59
C ASN A 353 26.28 -4.88 -26.25
N ILE A 354 25.07 -4.36 -26.17
CA ILE A 354 24.72 -2.99 -26.55
C ILE A 354 24.61 -2.17 -25.27
N ASN A 355 25.40 -1.10 -25.19
CA ASN A 355 25.28 -0.09 -24.13
C ASN A 355 24.34 0.99 -24.64
N SER A 356 23.26 1.28 -23.92
CA SER A 356 22.36 2.38 -24.26
C SER A 356 21.85 3.06 -23.00
N SER A 357 21.62 4.36 -23.10
CA SER A 357 21.01 5.11 -21.99
C SER A 357 19.52 4.76 -21.88
N CYS A 358 18.97 4.86 -20.67
CA CYS A 358 17.52 4.66 -20.44
C CYS A 358 16.64 5.46 -21.42
N HIS A 359 17.00 6.71 -21.67
CA HIS A 359 16.26 7.60 -22.56
C HIS A 359 16.32 7.17 -24.04
N GLU A 360 17.45 6.63 -24.50
CA GLU A 360 17.55 6.07 -25.85
C GLU A 360 16.72 4.80 -26.01
N ILE A 361 16.67 3.95 -24.98
CA ILE A 361 15.86 2.73 -25.02
C ILE A 361 14.38 3.09 -25.08
N LEU A 362 13.92 4.09 -24.30
CA LEU A 362 12.52 4.55 -24.32
C LEU A 362 12.10 5.17 -25.65
N ARG A 363 12.98 5.89 -26.34
CA ARG A 363 12.68 6.48 -27.66
C ARG A 363 12.68 5.46 -28.79
N ASN A 364 13.39 4.35 -28.61
CA ASN A 364 13.59 3.34 -29.64
C ASN A 364 12.92 2.00 -29.30
N ILE A 365 11.89 1.99 -28.44
CA ILE A 365 11.18 0.76 -28.03
C ILE A 365 10.73 -0.05 -29.25
N SER A 366 10.14 0.62 -30.23
CA SER A 366 9.65 0.03 -31.49
C SER A 366 10.77 -0.32 -32.47
N LEU A 367 11.88 0.42 -32.46
CA LEU A 367 13.02 0.21 -33.38
C LEU A 367 13.95 -0.93 -32.92
N ASN A 368 13.91 -1.30 -31.64
CA ASN A 368 14.83 -2.29 -31.06
C ASN A 368 14.24 -3.72 -31.03
N ASN A 369 13.03 -3.96 -31.55
CA ASN A 369 12.28 -5.22 -31.44
C ASN A 369 12.15 -5.73 -29.98
N LEU A 370 12.17 -4.83 -29.00
CA LEU A 370 12.11 -5.16 -27.57
C LEU A 370 10.66 -5.25 -27.10
N HIS A 371 9.91 -6.22 -27.61
CA HIS A 371 8.52 -6.45 -27.20
C HIS A 371 8.38 -7.00 -25.79
N ARG A 372 9.33 -7.83 -25.34
CA ARG A 372 9.31 -8.45 -24.02
C ARG A 372 10.67 -8.28 -23.37
N VAL A 373 10.71 -7.59 -22.23
CA VAL A 373 11.97 -7.26 -21.53
C VAL A 373 11.86 -7.68 -20.07
N MET A 374 12.85 -8.40 -19.58
CA MET A 374 12.96 -8.79 -18.19
C MET A 374 14.19 -8.10 -17.57
N ILE A 375 13.94 -7.17 -16.65
CA ILE A 375 14.97 -6.45 -15.91
C ILE A 375 15.25 -7.21 -14.61
N THR A 376 16.43 -7.80 -14.52
CA THR A 376 16.86 -8.53 -13.33
C THR A 376 17.95 -7.80 -12.58
N ALA A 377 17.82 -7.82 -11.27
CA ALA A 377 18.83 -7.33 -10.35
C ALA A 377 18.57 -7.93 -8.96
N ASP A 378 19.59 -7.90 -8.11
CA ASP A 378 19.40 -8.28 -6.72
C ASP A 378 18.52 -7.28 -5.97
N ARG A 379 18.17 -7.65 -4.75
CA ARG A 379 17.35 -6.82 -3.90
C ARG A 379 18.09 -5.54 -3.56
N GLY A 380 17.40 -4.40 -3.68
CA GLY A 380 17.97 -3.11 -3.33
C GLY A 380 18.79 -2.43 -4.43
N ASN A 381 18.96 -3.05 -5.60
CA ASN A 381 19.70 -2.46 -6.74
C ASN A 381 18.93 -1.35 -7.49
N GLY A 382 17.76 -0.94 -6.98
CA GLY A 382 17.00 0.18 -7.55
C GLY A 382 16.09 -0.18 -8.73
N LYS A 383 15.61 -1.42 -8.86
CA LYS A 383 14.66 -1.83 -9.92
C LYS A 383 13.40 -0.96 -9.97
N THR A 384 12.71 -0.81 -8.83
CA THR A 384 11.55 0.09 -8.69
C THR A 384 11.92 1.55 -8.98
N TYR A 385 13.11 1.97 -8.54
CA TYR A 385 13.58 3.33 -8.80
C TYR A 385 13.75 3.59 -10.30
N PHE A 386 14.35 2.63 -11.01
CA PHE A 386 14.49 2.64 -12.45
C PHE A 386 13.14 2.69 -13.18
N MET A 387 12.16 1.86 -12.77
CA MET A 387 10.81 1.90 -13.33
C MET A 387 10.14 3.26 -13.13
N LYS A 388 10.23 3.82 -11.91
CA LYS A 388 9.66 5.14 -11.64
C LYS A 388 10.37 6.27 -12.40
N GLN A 389 11.67 6.14 -12.68
CA GLN A 389 12.40 7.07 -13.53
C GLN A 389 11.89 7.04 -14.98
N ILE A 390 11.57 5.86 -15.52
CA ILE A 390 10.94 5.73 -16.84
C ILE A 390 9.59 6.45 -16.87
N ILE A 391 8.73 6.18 -15.88
CA ILE A 391 7.41 6.80 -15.76
C ILE A 391 7.55 8.33 -15.70
N HIS A 392 8.48 8.81 -14.88
CA HIS A 392 8.74 10.23 -14.77
C HIS A 392 9.18 10.82 -16.12
N GLN A 393 10.15 10.22 -16.82
CA GLN A 393 10.60 10.72 -18.12
C GLN A 393 9.46 10.76 -19.15
N TRP A 394 8.67 9.70 -19.26
CA TRP A 394 7.48 9.65 -20.12
C TRP A 394 6.45 10.73 -19.75
N SER A 395 6.26 10.99 -18.45
CA SER A 395 5.31 12.02 -18.00
C SER A 395 5.70 13.44 -18.39
N GLN A 396 7.00 13.72 -18.57
CA GLN A 396 7.50 15.05 -18.95
C GLN A 396 7.42 15.33 -20.46
N GLU A 397 7.15 14.32 -21.28
CA GLU A 397 7.00 14.53 -22.72
C GLU A 397 5.73 15.32 -23.03
N LYS A 398 5.84 16.29 -23.94
CA LYS A 398 4.70 17.13 -24.36
C LYS A 398 3.66 16.33 -25.16
N VAL A 399 4.14 15.41 -25.98
CA VAL A 399 3.32 14.50 -26.79
C VAL A 399 3.97 13.13 -26.65
N ASN A 400 3.19 12.15 -26.24
CA ASN A 400 3.69 10.79 -26.06
C ASN A 400 3.44 10.00 -27.34
N SER A 401 4.48 9.34 -27.85
CA SER A 401 4.36 8.45 -29.01
C SER A 401 3.70 7.11 -28.66
N PHE A 402 3.60 6.78 -27.36
CA PHE A 402 3.00 5.55 -26.85
C PHE A 402 2.28 5.78 -25.51
N ILE A 403 1.37 4.87 -25.17
CA ILE A 403 0.65 4.85 -23.88
C ILE A 403 1.44 4.00 -22.88
N LEU A 404 1.75 4.55 -21.71
CA LEU A 404 2.45 3.83 -20.63
C LEU A 404 1.47 3.38 -19.54
N ILE A 405 1.48 2.08 -19.24
CA ILE A 405 0.71 1.46 -18.16
C ILE A 405 1.70 0.95 -17.11
N TYR A 406 1.71 1.56 -15.92
CA TYR A 406 2.52 1.09 -14.80
C TYR A 406 1.70 0.23 -13.84
N ILE A 407 2.31 -0.85 -13.36
CA ILE A 407 1.68 -1.87 -12.53
C ILE A 407 2.65 -2.20 -11.38
N ASP A 408 2.24 -1.88 -10.15
CA ASP A 408 2.90 -2.38 -8.93
C ASP A 408 2.33 -3.76 -8.61
N ALA A 409 3.17 -4.80 -8.64
CA ALA A 409 2.74 -6.19 -8.50
C ALA A 409 2.19 -6.52 -7.11
N ASP A 410 2.56 -5.77 -6.07
CA ASP A 410 2.13 -6.01 -4.69
C ASP A 410 0.61 -5.76 -4.50
N ASP A 411 0.01 -4.93 -5.35
CA ASP A 411 -1.39 -4.50 -5.24
C ASP A 411 -2.38 -5.36 -6.06
N ILE A 412 -1.90 -6.36 -6.80
CA ILE A 412 -2.70 -6.97 -7.89
C ILE A 412 -2.63 -8.51 -7.89
N SER A 413 -3.76 -9.13 -8.27
CA SER A 413 -3.85 -10.56 -8.52
C SER A 413 -3.68 -10.89 -10.01
N GLN A 414 -3.12 -12.06 -10.30
CA GLN A 414 -2.84 -12.53 -11.66
C GLN A 414 -4.06 -12.58 -12.62
N ASN A 415 -5.27 -12.63 -12.05
CA ASN A 415 -6.53 -12.73 -12.78
C ASN A 415 -7.16 -11.35 -13.09
N MET A 416 -6.55 -10.25 -12.63
CA MET A 416 -7.05 -8.91 -12.92
C MET A 416 -6.81 -8.56 -14.39
N ASP A 417 -7.81 -7.94 -15.03
CA ASP A 417 -7.71 -7.47 -16.41
C ASP A 417 -7.13 -6.05 -16.49
N ILE A 418 -6.28 -5.80 -17.50
CA ILE A 418 -5.60 -4.52 -17.70
C ILE A 418 -6.61 -3.37 -17.81
N MET A 419 -7.72 -3.58 -18.53
CA MET A 419 -8.73 -2.54 -18.72
C MET A 419 -9.37 -2.10 -17.40
N SER A 420 -9.71 -3.03 -16.51
CA SER A 420 -10.20 -2.70 -15.17
C SER A 420 -9.17 -1.94 -14.35
N MET A 421 -7.87 -2.19 -14.55
CA MET A 421 -6.80 -1.44 -13.89
C MET A 421 -6.73 -0.01 -14.41
N ILE A 422 -6.71 0.19 -15.72
CA ILE A 422 -6.71 1.52 -16.34
C ILE A 422 -7.93 2.31 -15.84
N LEU A 423 -9.13 1.71 -15.88
CA LEU A 423 -10.35 2.37 -15.41
C LEU A 423 -10.31 2.76 -13.93
N LYS A 424 -9.58 2.02 -13.07
CA LYS A 424 -9.36 2.42 -11.67
C LYS A 424 -8.39 3.58 -11.52
N MET A 425 -7.43 3.72 -12.43
CA MET A 425 -6.44 4.80 -12.42
C MET A 425 -7.00 6.12 -12.97
N LEU A 426 -8.04 6.06 -13.80
CA LEU A 426 -8.65 7.25 -14.37
C LEU A 426 -9.58 7.95 -13.34
N PRO A 427 -9.68 9.29 -13.36
CA PRO A 427 -10.57 10.04 -12.46
C PRO A 427 -12.04 9.64 -12.66
N THR A 428 -12.83 9.64 -11.58
CA THR A 428 -14.28 9.31 -11.64
C THR A 428 -15.08 10.25 -12.55
N SER A 429 -14.55 11.44 -12.85
CA SER A 429 -15.11 12.45 -13.74
C SER A 429 -14.64 12.35 -15.20
N HIS A 430 -13.98 11.25 -15.60
CA HIS A 430 -13.50 11.11 -16.97
C HIS A 430 -14.66 11.02 -17.97
N ASN A 431 -14.52 11.66 -19.13
CA ASN A 431 -15.51 11.57 -20.22
C ASN A 431 -15.18 10.47 -21.26
N LEU A 432 -14.20 9.60 -20.96
CA LEU A 432 -13.79 8.51 -21.85
C LEU A 432 -14.63 7.26 -21.56
N THR A 433 -15.23 6.65 -22.58
CA THR A 433 -15.92 5.36 -22.42
C THR A 433 -14.92 4.21 -22.51
N LYS A 434 -15.29 3.04 -21.96
CA LYS A 434 -14.47 1.82 -22.02
C LYS A 434 -14.13 1.43 -23.46
N GLU A 435 -15.05 1.66 -24.39
CA GLU A 435 -14.88 1.38 -25.82
C GLU A 435 -13.86 2.32 -26.46
N VAL A 436 -13.87 3.60 -26.08
CA VAL A 436 -12.89 4.58 -26.58
C VAL A 436 -11.48 4.23 -26.09
N ILE A 437 -11.32 3.88 -24.81
CA ILE A 437 -10.04 3.45 -24.26
C ILE A 437 -9.56 2.18 -24.97
N HIS A 438 -10.46 1.22 -25.21
CA HIS A 438 -10.12 0.01 -25.98
C HIS A 438 -9.66 0.34 -27.41
N GLN A 439 -10.30 1.29 -28.08
CA GLN A 439 -9.87 1.74 -29.41
C GLN A 439 -8.52 2.45 -29.37
N VAL A 440 -8.28 3.28 -28.35
CA VAL A 440 -7.00 3.96 -28.13
C VAL A 440 -5.88 2.93 -27.96
N LEU A 441 -6.03 1.96 -27.05
CA LEU A 441 -5.01 0.95 -26.80
C LEU A 441 -4.73 0.05 -28.01
N ASN A 442 -5.75 -0.21 -28.84
CA ASN A 442 -5.57 -1.02 -30.06
C ASN A 442 -4.96 -0.22 -31.23
N SER A 443 -5.01 1.10 -31.20
CA SER A 443 -4.55 1.96 -32.31
C SER A 443 -3.20 2.63 -32.03
N ASN A 444 -2.68 2.52 -30.81
CA ASN A 444 -1.43 3.14 -30.37
C ASN A 444 -0.45 2.07 -29.88
N GLU A 445 0.84 2.42 -29.85
CA GLU A 445 1.83 1.64 -29.11
C GLU A 445 1.57 1.73 -27.60
N VAL A 446 1.70 0.61 -26.91
CA VAL A 446 1.45 0.49 -25.47
C VAL A 446 2.65 -0.16 -24.79
N LEU A 447 3.20 0.50 -23.77
CA LEU A 447 4.23 -0.07 -22.90
C LEU A 447 3.62 -0.40 -21.54
N VAL A 448 3.65 -1.67 -21.16
CA VAL A 448 3.23 -2.17 -19.85
C VAL A 448 4.47 -2.42 -18.98
N LEU A 449 4.61 -1.65 -17.91
CA LEU A 449 5.65 -1.82 -16.90
C LEU A 449 5.09 -2.57 -15.69
N ILE A 450 5.62 -3.75 -15.41
CA ILE A 450 5.26 -4.54 -14.22
C ILE A 450 6.44 -4.53 -13.25
N ASP A 451 6.25 -3.97 -12.07
CA ASP A 451 7.28 -3.87 -11.04
C ASP A 451 7.08 -4.94 -9.96
N GLY A 452 8.02 -5.88 -9.85
CA GLY A 452 8.05 -6.91 -8.81
C GLY A 452 7.38 -8.23 -9.19
N LEU A 453 7.82 -8.92 -10.26
CA LEU A 453 7.25 -10.23 -10.64
C LEU A 453 7.25 -11.23 -9.48
N ASP A 454 8.29 -11.19 -8.64
CA ASP A 454 8.43 -12.02 -7.44
C ASP A 454 7.38 -11.72 -6.35
N GLU A 455 6.75 -10.54 -6.40
CA GLU A 455 5.78 -10.05 -5.40
C GLU A 455 4.32 -10.36 -5.77
N LEU A 456 4.05 -10.84 -6.98
CA LEU A 456 2.69 -11.20 -7.42
C LEU A 456 2.03 -12.23 -6.48
N THR A 457 0.76 -11.98 -6.14
CA THR A 457 -0.03 -12.86 -5.27
C THR A 457 -0.77 -13.94 -6.06
N VAL A 458 -0.63 -15.19 -5.61
CA VAL A 458 -1.43 -16.30 -6.13
C VAL A 458 -2.84 -16.12 -5.59
N GLY A 459 -3.83 -15.94 -6.48
CA GLY A 459 -5.22 -15.94 -6.05
C GLY A 459 -5.56 -17.27 -5.40
N ASP A 460 -6.25 -17.26 -4.25
CA ASP A 460 -6.61 -18.43 -3.43
C ASP A 460 -7.50 -19.50 -4.13
N GLY A 461 -7.56 -19.53 -5.47
CA GLY A 461 -8.45 -20.38 -6.27
C GLY A 461 -7.83 -21.65 -6.88
N GLU A 462 -6.54 -21.94 -6.69
CA GLU A 462 -5.91 -23.10 -7.37
C GLU A 462 -5.98 -24.44 -6.61
N LYS A 463 -6.78 -24.50 -5.54
CA LYS A 463 -7.23 -25.78 -4.96
C LYS A 463 -8.73 -25.90 -5.16
N SER A 464 -9.14 -26.68 -6.16
CA SER A 464 -10.52 -27.02 -6.56
C SER A 464 -11.12 -26.13 -7.66
N SER A 465 -10.88 -26.51 -8.94
CA SER A 465 -11.88 -26.51 -10.02
C SER A 465 -11.27 -26.80 -11.40
N THR A 466 -10.45 -27.84 -11.53
CA THR A 466 -10.16 -28.44 -12.84
C THR A 466 -11.34 -29.34 -13.27
N ALA A 467 -12.46 -28.75 -13.68
CA ALA A 467 -13.49 -29.44 -14.47
C ALA A 467 -14.60 -28.54 -15.05
N GLU A 468 -14.95 -27.42 -14.41
CA GLU A 468 -16.19 -26.70 -14.77
C GLU A 468 -15.99 -25.39 -15.54
N SER A 469 -14.81 -24.75 -15.45
CA SER A 469 -14.50 -23.55 -16.23
C SER A 469 -14.19 -23.81 -17.71
N GLU A 470 -14.02 -25.07 -18.13
CA GLU A 470 -13.81 -25.45 -19.54
C GLU A 470 -15.11 -25.64 -20.34
N LYS A 471 -16.29 -25.69 -19.70
CA LYS A 471 -17.57 -25.92 -20.40
C LYS A 471 -18.30 -24.65 -20.82
N GLN A 472 -17.95 -23.47 -20.29
CA GLN A 472 -18.66 -22.23 -20.59
C GLN A 472 -17.90 -21.26 -21.52
N ARG A 473 -16.72 -21.66 -22.02
CA ARG A 473 -15.96 -20.94 -23.06
C ARG A 473 -15.93 -21.65 -24.43
N LYS A 474 -16.69 -22.74 -24.61
CA LYS A 474 -16.79 -23.48 -25.88
C LYS A 474 -17.93 -23.04 -26.81
N SER A 475 -18.72 -22.01 -26.47
CA SER A 475 -19.80 -21.53 -27.35
C SER A 475 -19.42 -20.36 -28.28
N ASP A 476 -18.23 -19.77 -28.12
CA ASP A 476 -17.82 -18.58 -28.90
C ASP A 476 -16.61 -18.83 -29.81
N THR A 477 -16.17 -20.08 -29.97
CA THR A 477 -15.01 -20.45 -30.80
C THR A 477 -15.43 -21.17 -32.08
N GLU A 478 -16.21 -20.49 -32.92
CA GLU A 478 -16.29 -20.78 -34.37
C GLU A 478 -16.10 -19.47 -35.15
N SER A 479 -14.86 -19.00 -35.14
CA SER A 479 -14.22 -18.31 -36.28
C SER A 479 -12.72 -18.30 -36.04
N THR A 480 -12.08 -19.40 -36.36
CA THR A 480 -10.66 -19.45 -36.71
C THR A 480 -10.44 -18.58 -37.94
N ASP A 481 -10.11 -17.30 -37.71
CA ASP A 481 -9.16 -16.50 -38.48
C ASP A 481 -9.08 -15.08 -37.88
N ASN A 482 -7.93 -14.79 -37.25
CA ASN A 482 -7.33 -13.49 -36.87
C ASN A 482 -6.70 -13.55 -35.46
N ILE A 483 -5.54 -14.20 -35.38
CA ILE A 483 -4.58 -14.02 -34.28
C ILE A 483 -3.79 -12.76 -34.63
N SER A 484 -3.87 -11.69 -33.81
CA SER A 484 -2.75 -10.75 -33.53
C SER A 484 -3.10 -9.40 -32.85
N ARG A 485 -4.37 -9.10 -32.50
CA ARG A 485 -4.69 -7.79 -31.87
C ARG A 485 -4.66 -7.81 -30.35
N PHE A 486 -4.08 -6.78 -29.73
CA PHE A 486 -4.20 -6.50 -28.30
C PHE A 486 -5.67 -6.58 -27.88
N ASN A 487 -5.95 -7.46 -26.92
CA ASN A 487 -7.25 -7.54 -26.28
C ASN A 487 -7.07 -6.95 -24.90
N ALA A 488 -7.58 -5.73 -24.68
CA ALA A 488 -7.46 -5.06 -23.38
C ALA A 488 -8.18 -5.81 -22.23
N ARG A 489 -8.91 -6.89 -22.53
CA ARG A 489 -9.45 -7.85 -21.56
C ARG A 489 -8.44 -8.94 -21.14
N GLN A 490 -7.21 -8.90 -21.66
CA GLN A 490 -6.16 -9.82 -21.24
C GLN A 490 -5.87 -9.67 -19.74
N THR A 491 -5.69 -10.82 -19.09
CA THR A 491 -5.27 -10.87 -17.69
C THR A 491 -3.76 -10.76 -17.58
N ILE A 492 -3.24 -10.37 -16.41
CA ILE A 492 -1.79 -10.35 -16.16
C ILE A 492 -1.15 -11.72 -16.47
N LYS A 493 -1.81 -12.82 -16.08
CA LYS A 493 -1.37 -14.18 -16.42
C LYS A 493 -1.21 -14.37 -17.93
N GLU A 494 -2.20 -13.96 -18.71
CA GLU A 494 -2.14 -14.04 -20.18
C GLU A 494 -1.02 -13.18 -20.76
N ILE A 495 -0.73 -12.00 -20.21
CA ILE A 495 0.40 -11.16 -20.65
C ILE A 495 1.73 -11.89 -20.40
N LEU A 496 1.87 -12.52 -19.23
CA LEU A 496 3.09 -13.24 -18.84
C LEU A 496 3.29 -14.51 -19.68
N GLU A 497 2.21 -15.21 -20.04
CA GLU A 497 2.26 -16.49 -20.76
C GLU A 497 2.20 -16.37 -22.29
N ASN A 498 1.58 -15.33 -22.84
CA ASN A 498 1.38 -15.21 -24.28
C ASN A 498 2.70 -14.92 -25.00
N ASN A 499 3.03 -15.76 -25.98
CA ASN A 499 3.97 -15.39 -27.03
C ASN A 499 3.33 -14.27 -27.86
N LEU A 500 3.64 -13.02 -27.49
CA LEU A 500 3.39 -11.88 -28.34
C LEU A 500 4.29 -12.06 -29.57
N ASN A 501 3.74 -12.64 -30.64
CA ASN A 501 4.47 -12.85 -31.89
C ASN A 501 5.01 -11.49 -32.41
N GLU A 502 6.23 -11.51 -32.94
CA GLU A 502 7.02 -10.32 -33.34
C GLU A 502 6.40 -9.48 -34.46
N GLU A 503 5.39 -9.99 -35.17
CA GLU A 503 4.96 -9.39 -36.45
C GLU A 503 3.74 -8.46 -36.37
N ASP A 504 3.02 -8.35 -35.24
CA ASP A 504 1.75 -7.57 -35.21
C ASP A 504 1.33 -6.95 -33.87
N ASN A 505 2.15 -7.03 -32.80
CA ASN A 505 1.73 -6.51 -31.49
C ASN A 505 2.27 -5.12 -31.18
N ASN A 506 1.35 -4.15 -31.10
CA ASN A 506 1.60 -2.78 -30.63
C ASN A 506 1.93 -2.70 -29.12
N VAL A 507 2.25 -3.82 -28.47
CA VAL A 507 2.32 -3.96 -27.03
C VAL A 507 3.69 -4.45 -26.62
N HIS A 508 4.30 -3.67 -25.74
CA HIS A 508 5.59 -3.95 -25.14
C HIS A 508 5.39 -4.21 -23.65
N VAL A 509 6.05 -5.24 -23.12
CA VAL A 509 5.92 -5.66 -21.73
C VAL A 509 7.31 -5.69 -21.11
N TRP A 510 7.53 -4.83 -20.13
CA TRP A 510 8.76 -4.79 -19.37
C TRP A 510 8.47 -5.15 -17.92
N ILE A 511 9.24 -6.08 -17.38
CA ILE A 511 9.02 -6.60 -16.05
C ILE A 511 10.29 -6.56 -15.21
N THR A 512 10.19 -6.16 -13.94
CA THR A 512 11.29 -6.33 -12.99
C THR A 512 11.15 -7.65 -12.25
N SER A 513 12.28 -8.31 -12.01
CA SER A 513 12.35 -9.54 -11.21
C SER A 513 13.68 -9.62 -10.46
N ARG A 514 13.77 -10.52 -9.47
CA ARG A 514 15.04 -10.87 -8.83
C ARG A 514 15.90 -11.73 -9.77
N GLY A 515 17.22 -11.70 -9.56
CA GLY A 515 18.16 -12.47 -10.38
C GLY A 515 18.04 -13.99 -10.23
N LEU A 516 17.54 -14.44 -9.07
CA LEU A 516 17.32 -15.85 -8.72
C LEU A 516 16.01 -16.35 -9.35
N GLN A 517 16.05 -17.57 -9.92
CA GLN A 517 14.96 -18.22 -10.67
C GLN A 517 13.73 -18.59 -9.82
N ASP A 518 13.67 -18.18 -8.54
CA ASP A 518 12.56 -18.51 -7.64
C ASP A 518 11.41 -17.51 -7.78
N THR A 519 10.98 -17.25 -9.03
CA THR A 519 9.68 -16.64 -9.25
C THR A 519 8.65 -17.75 -9.40
N ARG A 520 7.60 -17.70 -8.56
CA ARG A 520 6.41 -18.54 -8.69
C ARG A 520 5.73 -18.44 -10.07
N TYR A 521 6.15 -17.47 -10.87
CA TYR A 521 5.64 -17.16 -12.20
C TYR A 521 6.76 -17.22 -13.23
N GLU A 522 6.46 -17.85 -14.36
CA GLU A 522 7.37 -17.93 -15.50
C GLU A 522 7.02 -16.82 -16.51
N PHE A 523 7.96 -15.90 -16.73
CA PHE A 523 7.86 -14.97 -17.86
C PHE A 523 8.31 -15.73 -19.12
N LYS A 524 7.35 -16.22 -19.91
CA LYS A 524 7.66 -17.13 -21.02
C LYS A 524 8.49 -16.43 -22.11
N LEU A 525 9.47 -17.18 -22.62
CA LEU A 525 10.30 -16.81 -23.78
C LEU A 525 9.44 -16.69 -25.04
N PRO A 526 9.75 -15.76 -25.97
CA PRO A 526 10.99 -14.98 -26.02
C PRO A 526 10.92 -13.69 -25.20
N TYR A 527 12.03 -13.33 -24.55
CA TYR A 527 12.24 -12.01 -23.94
C TYR A 527 13.73 -11.65 -23.92
N VAL A 528 14.01 -10.36 -23.85
CA VAL A 528 15.37 -9.84 -23.65
C VAL A 528 15.61 -9.64 -22.17
N LYS A 529 16.65 -10.29 -21.64
CA LYS A 529 17.08 -10.11 -20.25
C LYS A 529 18.06 -8.96 -20.14
N ILE A 530 17.76 -7.99 -19.27
CA ILE A 530 18.61 -6.85 -18.95
C ILE A 530 19.02 -6.97 -17.49
N ASN A 531 20.32 -7.03 -17.23
CA ASN A 531 20.83 -6.96 -15.87
C ASN A 531 20.99 -5.48 -15.49
N LEU A 532 20.29 -5.03 -14.46
CA LEU A 532 20.47 -3.67 -13.95
C LEU A 532 21.83 -3.60 -13.25
N PRO A 533 22.78 -2.78 -13.73
CA PRO A 533 24.12 -2.77 -13.15
C PRO A 533 24.11 -2.08 -11.78
N GLU A 534 25.11 -2.43 -10.98
CA GLU A 534 25.46 -1.65 -9.80
C GLU A 534 25.95 -0.25 -10.20
N PHE A 535 25.89 0.69 -9.26
CA PHE A 535 26.29 2.06 -9.55
C PHE A 535 27.80 2.18 -9.70
N SER A 536 28.21 2.82 -10.79
CA SER A 536 29.59 3.26 -10.95
C SER A 536 29.96 4.26 -9.85
N GLU A 537 31.26 4.42 -9.61
CA GLU A 537 31.75 5.40 -8.63
C GLU A 537 31.33 6.84 -9.00
N GLN A 538 31.22 7.13 -10.29
CA GLN A 538 30.77 8.45 -10.78
C GLN A 538 29.27 8.65 -10.52
N GLN A 539 28.45 7.64 -10.79
CA GLN A 539 27.01 7.66 -10.48
C GLN A 539 26.78 7.83 -8.98
N MET A 540 27.56 7.13 -8.15
CA MET A 540 27.52 7.28 -6.69
C MET A 540 27.88 8.70 -6.24
N LYS A 541 28.95 9.29 -6.78
CA LYS A 541 29.33 10.69 -6.48
C LYS A 541 28.23 11.67 -6.89
N SER A 542 27.61 11.43 -8.05
CA SER A 542 26.47 12.21 -8.54
C SER A 542 25.26 12.11 -7.61
N TYR A 543 24.94 10.89 -7.16
CA TYR A 543 23.86 10.64 -6.21
C TYR A 543 24.05 11.39 -4.89
N ILE A 544 25.23 11.24 -4.27
CA ILE A 544 25.56 11.92 -3.00
C ILE A 544 25.39 13.43 -3.17
N LYS A 545 25.90 13.99 -4.27
CA LYS A 545 25.79 15.43 -4.56
C LYS A 545 24.33 15.86 -4.65
N LYS A 546 23.51 15.13 -5.40
CA LYS A 546 22.08 15.42 -5.58
C LYS A 546 21.30 15.31 -4.27
N THR A 547 21.51 14.23 -3.50
CA THR A 547 20.89 14.03 -2.18
C THR A 547 21.27 15.14 -1.20
N CYS A 548 22.55 15.51 -1.11
CA CYS A 548 22.96 16.62 -0.24
C CYS A 548 22.31 17.94 -0.67
N SER A 549 22.30 18.22 -1.98
CA SER A 549 21.67 19.43 -2.52
C SER A 549 20.17 19.49 -2.18
N TYR A 550 19.47 18.35 -2.24
CA TYR A 550 18.07 18.26 -1.81
C TYR A 550 17.88 18.69 -0.36
N TYR A 551 18.65 18.13 0.59
CA TYR A 551 18.49 18.47 2.00
C TYR A 551 18.92 19.90 2.35
N ILE A 552 19.93 20.42 1.65
CA ILE A 552 20.35 21.82 1.80
C ILE A 552 19.23 22.76 1.35
N ASN A 553 18.66 22.53 0.16
CA ASN A 553 17.55 23.32 -0.35
C ASN A 553 16.30 23.20 0.55
N PHE A 554 16.05 21.99 1.09
CA PHE A 554 14.96 21.77 2.03
C PHE A 554 15.11 22.61 3.30
N LYS A 555 16.33 22.66 3.87
CA LYS A 555 16.65 23.51 5.02
C LYS A 555 16.42 24.99 4.71
N GLU A 556 16.87 25.46 3.56
CA GLU A 556 16.67 26.87 3.15
C GLU A 556 15.19 27.23 3.02
N LEU A 557 14.36 26.30 2.55
CA LEU A 557 12.90 26.48 2.45
C LEU A 557 12.20 26.50 3.82
N THR A 558 12.70 25.74 4.80
CA THR A 558 12.12 25.71 6.15
C THR A 558 12.56 26.92 6.99
N GLU A 559 13.81 27.34 6.87
CA GLU A 559 14.35 28.52 7.57
C GLU A 559 13.93 29.84 6.90
N GLY A 560 13.82 29.89 5.58
CA GLY A 560 13.48 31.09 4.80
C GLY A 560 12.03 31.58 4.96
N LYS A 561 11.13 30.76 5.51
CA LYS A 561 9.75 31.19 5.83
C LYS A 561 9.66 32.12 7.06
N GLN A 562 10.76 32.38 7.77
CA GLN A 562 10.79 33.23 8.97
C GLN A 562 11.38 34.64 8.78
N GLY A 563 11.81 35.06 7.59
CA GLY A 563 12.27 36.44 7.40
C GLY A 563 12.55 36.80 5.94
N SER A 564 11.70 37.65 5.36
CA SER A 564 11.93 38.27 4.06
C SER A 564 12.87 39.46 4.19
N THR A 565 14.16 39.21 4.00
CA THR A 565 15.13 40.26 3.67
C THR A 565 15.91 39.84 2.43
N GLU A 566 16.00 40.74 1.45
CA GLU A 566 16.70 40.53 0.18
C GLU A 566 18.18 40.18 0.43
N ASN A 567 18.57 38.97 0.02
CA ASN A 567 19.95 38.49 0.17
C ASN A 567 20.90 39.24 -0.77
N THR A 568 21.92 39.88 -0.19
CA THR A 568 23.01 40.52 -0.92
C THR A 568 23.93 39.48 -1.60
N PRO A 569 24.66 39.84 -2.68
CA PRO A 569 25.55 38.91 -3.40
C PRO A 569 26.54 38.17 -2.50
N HIS A 570 27.00 38.82 -1.42
CA HIS A 570 27.96 38.25 -0.48
C HIS A 570 27.40 37.11 0.39
N GLN A 571 26.08 37.08 0.62
CA GLN A 571 25.43 35.98 1.35
C GLN A 571 25.26 34.73 0.49
N LYS A 572 25.10 34.88 -0.83
CA LYS A 572 25.00 33.75 -1.77
C LYS A 572 26.32 32.98 -1.87
N ASP A 573 27.45 33.68 -1.85
CA ASP A 573 28.78 33.04 -1.89
C ASP A 573 29.08 32.24 -0.62
N LYS A 574 28.65 32.73 0.55
CA LYS A 574 28.81 32.02 1.84
C LYS A 574 27.92 30.77 1.94
N ALA A 575 26.67 30.85 1.46
CA ALA A 575 25.77 29.70 1.41
C ALA A 575 26.30 28.59 0.47
N LYS A 576 26.84 28.99 -0.69
CA LYS A 576 27.48 28.07 -1.63
C LYS A 576 28.71 27.37 -1.03
N ALA A 577 29.57 28.10 -0.33
CA ALA A 577 30.73 27.51 0.35
C ALA A 577 30.33 26.47 1.41
N ASN A 578 29.27 26.75 2.18
CA ASN A 578 28.74 25.80 3.17
C ASN A 578 28.14 24.54 2.50
N SER A 579 27.47 24.70 1.35
CA SER A 579 26.89 23.57 0.61
C SER A 579 27.95 22.59 0.09
N GLU A 580 29.07 23.12 -0.44
CA GLU A 580 30.19 22.32 -0.92
C GLU A 580 30.91 21.61 0.23
N GLU A 581 30.98 22.25 1.41
CA GLU A 581 31.56 21.63 2.61
C GLU A 581 30.75 20.42 3.08
N VAL A 582 29.42 20.52 3.14
CA VAL A 582 28.55 19.39 3.51
C VAL A 582 28.72 18.24 2.51
N ILE A 583 28.66 18.51 1.20
CA ILE A 583 28.85 17.49 0.16
C ILE A 583 30.21 16.80 0.33
N ARG A 584 31.27 17.58 0.55
CA ARG A 584 32.63 17.05 0.78
C ARG A 584 32.69 16.19 2.04
N MET A 585 32.01 16.59 3.12
CA MET A 585 31.96 15.83 4.37
C MET A 585 31.23 14.49 4.17
N VAL A 586 30.07 14.47 3.51
CA VAL A 586 29.35 13.23 3.20
C VAL A 586 30.20 12.31 2.33
N GLN A 587 30.81 12.84 1.26
CA GLN A 587 31.70 12.08 0.40
C GLN A 587 32.91 11.53 1.16
N LYS A 588 33.50 12.34 2.04
CA LYS A 588 34.62 11.92 2.90
C LYS A 588 34.20 10.74 3.77
N ILE A 589 33.09 10.87 4.48
CA ILE A 589 32.56 9.82 5.37
C ILE A 589 32.28 8.54 4.58
N VAL A 590 31.57 8.63 3.44
CA VAL A 590 31.24 7.47 2.61
C VAL A 590 32.50 6.79 2.02
N ASN A 591 33.51 7.55 1.59
CA ASN A 591 34.68 6.99 0.90
C ASN A 591 35.79 6.51 1.86
N GLU A 592 36.01 7.22 2.97
CA GLU A 592 37.05 6.91 3.95
C GLU A 592 36.60 5.83 4.94
N ASN A 593 35.30 5.61 5.08
CA ASN A 593 34.80 4.57 5.95
C ASN A 593 34.79 3.21 5.24
N ASN A 594 35.68 2.33 5.69
CA ASN A 594 35.88 0.99 5.15
C ASN A 594 34.56 0.18 5.10
N VAL A 595 33.67 0.38 6.08
CA VAL A 595 32.37 -0.32 6.13
C VAL A 595 31.38 0.24 5.12
N LEU A 596 31.36 1.56 4.92
CA LEU A 596 30.49 2.17 3.91
C LEU A 596 30.94 1.80 2.50
N ARG A 597 32.23 1.51 2.31
CA ARG A 597 32.75 0.92 1.09
C ARG A 597 32.25 -0.51 0.87
N ASP A 598 32.12 -1.31 1.93
CA ASP A 598 31.56 -2.66 1.84
C ASP A 598 30.07 -2.63 1.43
N PHE A 599 29.32 -1.61 1.87
CA PHE A 599 27.93 -1.39 1.41
C PHE A 599 27.79 -0.92 -0.03
N LYS A 600 28.88 -0.63 -0.76
CA LYS A 600 28.81 -0.18 -2.17
C LYS A 600 28.09 -1.19 -3.08
N ASN A 601 28.16 -2.47 -2.74
CA ASN A 601 27.51 -3.53 -3.49
C ASN A 601 26.01 -3.67 -3.16
N ASN A 602 25.52 -2.98 -2.11
CA ASN A 602 24.10 -2.93 -1.76
C ASN A 602 23.63 -1.47 -1.80
N PHE A 603 23.21 -1.04 -3.00
CA PHE A 603 22.81 0.35 -3.24
C PHE A 603 21.71 0.82 -2.29
N PHE A 604 20.79 -0.06 -1.89
CA PHE A 604 19.73 0.26 -0.96
C PHE A 604 20.26 0.67 0.43
N LEU A 605 21.15 -0.14 1.03
CA LEU A 605 21.75 0.21 2.32
C LEU A 605 22.60 1.48 2.23
N LEU A 606 23.36 1.63 1.14
CA LEU A 606 24.15 2.83 0.90
C LEU A 606 23.28 4.07 0.71
N SER A 607 22.15 3.96 0.01
CA SER A 607 21.20 5.06 -0.19
C SER A 607 20.61 5.53 1.15
N LEU A 608 20.17 4.60 2.00
CA LEU A 608 19.68 4.89 3.35
C LEU A 608 20.73 5.67 4.15
N LEU A 609 21.98 5.21 4.11
CA LEU A 609 23.10 5.85 4.78
C LEU A 609 23.37 7.27 4.28
N VAL A 610 23.46 7.47 2.96
CA VAL A 610 23.68 8.80 2.38
C VAL A 610 22.59 9.77 2.81
N HIS A 611 21.33 9.32 2.81
CA HIS A 611 20.20 10.12 3.27
C HIS A 611 20.28 10.42 4.78
N ILE A 612 20.57 9.43 5.63
CA ILE A 612 20.73 9.61 7.09
C ILE A 612 21.84 10.64 7.39
N ILE A 613 22.99 10.49 6.75
CA ILE A 613 24.15 11.36 6.96
C ILE A 613 23.84 12.77 6.47
N ALA A 614 23.30 12.91 5.26
CA ALA A 614 22.95 14.21 4.70
C ALA A 614 21.89 14.93 5.56
N ALA A 615 20.84 14.23 5.99
CA ALA A 615 19.81 14.79 6.86
C ALA A 615 20.38 15.23 8.22
N LYS A 616 21.25 14.42 8.83
CA LYS A 616 21.92 14.74 10.11
C LYS A 616 22.76 16.01 10.02
N LEU A 617 23.55 16.15 8.95
CA LEU A 617 24.47 17.28 8.76
C LEU A 617 23.77 18.58 8.34
N THR A 618 22.54 18.51 7.82
CA THR A 618 21.82 19.68 7.29
C THR A 618 20.73 20.15 8.24
N ILE A 619 19.76 19.29 8.56
CA ILE A 619 18.50 19.66 9.24
C ILE A 619 18.51 19.23 10.71
N THR A 620 19.31 18.22 11.07
CA THR A 620 19.40 17.64 12.44
C THR A 620 18.01 17.32 13.03
N PRO A 621 17.21 16.43 12.40
CA PRO A 621 15.91 16.05 12.93
C PRO A 621 16.03 15.41 14.33
N GLU A 622 15.02 15.57 15.19
CA GLU A 622 14.99 15.08 16.59
C GLU A 622 15.36 13.59 16.68
N TYR A 623 14.90 12.77 15.73
CA TYR A 623 15.19 11.33 15.64
C TYR A 623 16.67 10.99 15.37
N LEU A 624 17.44 11.91 14.79
CA LEU A 624 18.87 11.73 14.54
C LEU A 624 19.73 12.44 15.58
N HIS A 625 19.18 13.00 16.66
CA HIS A 625 19.97 13.77 17.63
C HIS A 625 21.12 12.94 18.23
N ASN A 626 20.85 11.67 18.54
CA ASN A 626 21.81 10.73 19.13
C ASN A 626 22.73 10.06 18.10
N LEU A 627 22.54 10.33 16.81
CA LEU A 627 23.40 9.77 15.77
C LEU A 627 24.79 10.41 15.82
N ILE A 628 25.80 9.57 16.04
CA ILE A 628 27.22 9.93 15.91
C ILE A 628 27.67 9.41 14.55
N VAL A 629 27.81 10.31 13.57
CA VAL A 629 28.08 9.93 12.18
C VAL A 629 29.43 9.23 12.00
N GLU A 630 30.39 9.53 12.88
CA GLU A 630 31.72 8.89 12.88
C GLU A 630 31.68 7.48 13.52
N ASN A 631 30.61 7.15 14.27
CA ASN A 631 30.46 5.87 14.95
C ASN A 631 29.68 4.88 14.08
N MET A 632 30.35 3.80 13.69
CA MET A 632 29.75 2.74 12.88
C MET A 632 28.57 2.03 13.51
N ALA A 633 28.64 1.75 14.81
CA ALA A 633 27.54 1.11 15.52
C ALA A 633 26.29 2.01 15.52
N SER A 634 26.49 3.33 15.64
CA SER A 634 25.41 4.33 15.60
C SER A 634 24.75 4.38 14.21
N LEU A 635 25.56 4.37 13.14
CA LEU A 635 25.04 4.32 11.76
C LEU A 635 24.26 3.02 11.49
N ILE A 636 24.83 1.85 11.81
CA ILE A 636 24.18 0.55 11.58
C ILE A 636 22.89 0.43 12.39
N ALA A 637 22.90 0.85 13.66
CA ALA A 637 21.70 0.89 14.49
C ALA A 637 20.59 1.74 13.85
N THR A 638 20.96 2.91 13.30
CA THR A 638 20.01 3.82 12.64
C THR A 638 19.46 3.23 11.34
N ILE A 639 20.27 2.52 10.55
CA ILE A 639 19.79 1.78 9.37
C ILE A 639 18.77 0.72 9.78
N ILE A 640 19.11 -0.13 10.76
CA ILE A 640 18.23 -1.21 11.23
C ILE A 640 16.89 -0.65 11.70
N GLU A 641 16.93 0.45 12.47
CA GLU A 641 15.73 1.15 12.92
C GLU A 641 14.91 1.66 11.72
N ALA A 642 15.58 2.26 10.72
CA ALA A 642 14.93 2.72 9.51
C ALA A 642 14.23 1.57 8.76
N LEU A 643 14.90 0.43 8.60
CA LEU A 643 14.34 -0.73 7.90
C LEU A 643 13.09 -1.28 8.60
N LEU A 644 13.16 -1.43 9.92
CA LEU A 644 12.05 -1.96 10.71
C LEU A 644 10.86 -0.99 10.77
N LEU A 645 11.12 0.33 10.87
CA LEU A 645 10.07 1.35 10.83
C LEU A 645 9.41 1.45 9.46
N ARG A 646 10.17 1.33 8.35
CA ARG A 646 9.60 1.28 6.99
C ARG A 646 8.58 0.15 6.86
N TYR A 647 8.91 -1.02 7.40
CA TYR A 647 8.02 -2.16 7.36
C TYR A 647 6.80 -2.01 8.26
N SER A 648 6.97 -1.45 9.46
CA SER A 648 5.86 -1.14 10.38
C SER A 648 4.87 -0.14 9.77
N ARG A 649 5.33 0.83 8.98
CA ARG A 649 4.45 1.75 8.24
C ARG A 649 3.61 1.05 7.16
N LYS A 650 4.22 0.13 6.41
CA LYS A 650 3.52 -0.66 5.37
C LYS A 650 2.55 -1.68 6.00
N ASN A 651 2.88 -2.19 7.19
CA ASN A 651 2.10 -3.19 7.91
C ASN A 651 1.65 -2.66 9.28
N THR A 652 0.41 -2.14 9.35
CA THR A 652 -0.22 -1.58 10.56
C THR A 652 -0.28 -2.52 11.78
N LYS A 653 0.16 -3.78 11.64
CA LYS A 653 0.19 -4.81 12.68
C LYS A 653 1.48 -4.88 13.48
N LEU A 654 2.57 -4.21 13.09
CA LEU A 654 3.82 -4.26 13.86
C LEU A 654 3.85 -3.22 14.99
N SER A 655 3.69 -3.71 16.23
CA SER A 655 3.94 -2.90 17.43
C SER A 655 5.44 -2.78 17.72
N LYS A 656 5.83 -1.77 18.52
CA LYS A 656 7.21 -1.60 19.00
C LYS A 656 7.73 -2.87 19.73
N GLU A 657 6.86 -3.54 20.48
CA GLU A 657 7.19 -4.79 21.16
C GLU A 657 7.60 -5.91 20.18
N VAL A 658 6.95 -5.98 19.01
CA VAL A 658 7.33 -6.95 17.96
C VAL A 658 8.67 -6.59 17.35
N ILE A 659 8.93 -5.29 17.10
CA ILE A 659 10.23 -4.80 16.61
C ILE A 659 11.36 -5.18 17.59
N ASP A 660 11.14 -4.99 18.88
CA ASP A 660 12.14 -5.33 19.90
C ASP A 660 12.38 -6.85 20.00
N LYS A 661 11.32 -7.67 19.88
CA LYS A 661 11.43 -9.14 19.77
C LYS A 661 12.21 -9.57 18.53
N ILE A 662 12.00 -8.90 17.39
CA ILE A 662 12.76 -9.17 16.16
C ILE A 662 14.25 -8.89 16.40
N LYS A 663 14.59 -7.73 16.98
CA LYS A 663 15.99 -7.38 17.27
C LYS A 663 16.65 -8.41 18.20
N ILE A 664 16.02 -8.77 19.31
CA ILE A 664 16.55 -9.78 20.26
C ILE A 664 16.79 -11.12 19.56
N THR A 665 15.87 -11.52 18.70
CA THR A 665 16.00 -12.78 17.95
C THR A 665 17.17 -12.71 16.97
N LEU A 666 17.34 -11.58 16.27
CA LEU A 666 18.45 -11.38 15.33
C LEU A 666 19.80 -11.31 16.05
N GLU A 667 19.86 -10.73 17.25
CA GLU A 667 21.05 -10.75 18.12
C GLU A 667 21.48 -12.20 18.43
N GLU A 668 20.54 -13.04 18.86
CA GLU A 668 20.80 -14.46 19.12
C GLU A 668 21.26 -15.21 17.86
N VAL A 669 20.60 -14.97 16.73
CA VAL A 669 20.92 -15.62 15.45
C VAL A 669 22.32 -15.22 14.99
N ALA A 670 22.63 -13.93 14.97
CA ALA A 670 23.95 -13.42 14.59
C ALA A 670 25.05 -14.01 15.46
N PHE A 671 24.87 -14.02 16.78
CA PHE A 671 25.86 -14.60 17.69
C PHE A 671 26.16 -16.08 17.38
N ARG A 672 25.13 -16.87 17.09
CA ARG A 672 25.30 -18.29 16.73
C ARG A 672 25.98 -18.50 15.38
N MET A 673 25.73 -17.61 14.41
CA MET A 673 26.40 -17.66 13.10
C MET A 673 27.87 -17.27 13.20
N THR A 674 28.19 -16.31 14.07
CA THR A 674 29.54 -15.77 14.21
C THR A 674 30.46 -16.64 15.08
N VAL A 675 29.93 -17.42 16.04
CA VAL A 675 30.73 -18.30 16.89
C VAL A 675 30.78 -19.71 16.31
N PRO A 676 31.92 -20.18 15.78
CA PRO A 676 32.06 -21.53 15.27
C PRO A 676 32.08 -22.52 16.44
N ASP A 677 30.91 -23.06 16.79
CA ASP A 677 30.80 -24.27 17.57
C ASP A 677 30.31 -25.39 16.63
N GLU A 678 31.13 -26.42 16.44
CA GLU A 678 30.85 -27.57 15.57
C GLU A 678 29.57 -28.34 15.98
N THR A 679 28.98 -28.02 17.15
CA THR A 679 27.79 -28.68 17.69
C THR A 679 26.47 -27.96 17.44
N ILE A 680 26.45 -26.76 16.83
CA ILE A 680 25.22 -25.99 16.61
C ILE A 680 25.12 -25.57 15.14
N GLN A 681 24.78 -26.51 14.25
CA GLN A 681 24.10 -26.11 13.02
C GLN A 681 22.75 -25.49 13.40
N VAL A 682 22.61 -24.17 13.23
CA VAL A 682 21.32 -23.50 13.39
C VAL A 682 20.43 -23.88 12.20
N ARG A 683 19.87 -25.09 12.25
CA ARG A 683 18.72 -25.43 11.41
C ARG A 683 17.51 -24.70 11.97
N PHE A 684 17.05 -23.70 11.25
CA PHE A 684 15.76 -23.09 11.53
C PHE A 684 14.66 -24.16 11.39
N PRO A 685 13.74 -24.29 12.37
CA PRO A 685 12.59 -25.18 12.23
C PRO A 685 11.82 -24.86 10.94
N LYS A 686 11.26 -25.88 10.29
CA LYS A 686 10.46 -25.74 9.05
C LYS A 686 9.24 -24.82 9.22
N ASP A 687 8.78 -24.58 10.44
CA ASP A 687 7.85 -23.49 10.74
C ASP A 687 8.63 -22.17 10.77
N ARG A 688 8.78 -21.55 9.58
CA ARG A 688 9.41 -20.24 9.40
C ARG A 688 8.84 -19.25 10.43
N ASN A 689 9.62 -18.94 11.47
CA ASN A 689 9.24 -17.96 12.49
C ASN A 689 8.90 -16.65 11.79
N ASN A 690 7.73 -16.07 12.07
CA ASN A 690 7.29 -14.80 11.48
C ASN A 690 8.36 -13.70 11.56
N ILE A 691 9.21 -13.75 12.59
CA ILE A 691 10.35 -12.85 12.77
C ILE A 691 11.36 -12.93 11.62
N ILE A 692 11.75 -14.13 11.18
CA ILE A 692 12.70 -14.32 10.08
C ILE A 692 12.10 -13.81 8.79
N ARG A 693 10.83 -14.12 8.53
CA ARG A 693 10.11 -13.60 7.36
C ARG A 693 10.03 -12.07 7.35
N ILE A 694 9.87 -11.45 8.51
CA ILE A 694 9.91 -9.99 8.62
C ILE A 694 11.33 -9.48 8.36
N ALA A 695 12.36 -10.08 8.98
CA ALA A 695 13.75 -9.69 8.79
C ALA A 695 14.21 -9.84 7.32
N GLU A 696 13.77 -10.89 6.64
CA GLU A 696 13.86 -11.06 5.19
C GLU A 696 13.09 -9.94 4.51
N ALA A 697 11.81 -9.74 4.79
CA ALA A 697 10.97 -8.73 4.15
C ALA A 697 11.47 -7.29 4.33
N VAL A 698 12.28 -6.98 5.34
CA VAL A 698 12.91 -5.65 5.51
C VAL A 698 14.31 -5.55 4.92
N GLY A 699 14.91 -6.65 4.46
CA GLY A 699 16.25 -6.69 3.89
C GLY A 699 17.39 -6.73 4.92
N ILE A 700 17.11 -7.17 6.15
CA ILE A 700 18.16 -7.49 7.14
C ILE A 700 18.73 -8.88 6.88
N LEU A 701 17.87 -9.81 6.46
CA LEU A 701 18.25 -11.16 6.04
C LEU A 701 18.00 -11.33 4.54
N GLU A 702 18.78 -12.23 3.92
CA GLU A 702 18.71 -12.61 2.51
C GLU A 702 18.76 -14.13 2.40
N GLU A 703 17.91 -14.69 1.54
CA GLU A 703 17.98 -16.09 1.13
C GLU A 703 19.04 -16.24 0.04
N LYS A 704 19.96 -17.19 0.21
CA LYS A 704 20.91 -17.60 -0.82
C LYS A 704 20.78 -19.10 -1.05
N GLU A 705 20.70 -19.47 -2.32
CA GLU A 705 20.72 -20.87 -2.72
C GLU A 705 22.17 -21.32 -2.89
N GLN A 706 22.59 -22.28 -2.08
CA GLN A 706 23.89 -22.92 -2.18
C GLN A 706 23.69 -24.44 -2.14
N ASP A 707 24.18 -25.14 -3.18
CA ASP A 707 24.06 -26.61 -3.31
C ASP A 707 22.61 -27.15 -3.22
N ASN A 708 21.64 -26.45 -3.85
CA ASN A 708 20.20 -26.74 -3.79
C ASN A 708 19.57 -26.65 -2.39
N VAL A 709 20.26 -25.99 -1.44
CA VAL A 709 19.75 -25.66 -0.12
C VAL A 709 19.55 -24.15 -0.05
N ILE A 710 18.34 -23.72 0.32
CA ILE A 710 18.06 -22.32 0.60
C ILE A 710 18.47 -22.06 2.04
N ASP A 711 19.56 -21.31 2.21
CA ASP A 711 20.04 -20.84 3.50
C ASP A 711 19.77 -19.34 3.66
N VAL A 712 19.59 -18.91 4.91
CA VAL A 712 19.30 -17.51 5.26
C VAL A 712 20.55 -16.89 5.87
N TYR A 713 21.00 -15.79 5.30
CA TYR A 713 22.17 -15.04 5.74
C TYR A 713 21.79 -13.60 6.09
N PHE A 714 22.62 -12.92 6.88
CA PHE A 714 22.52 -11.47 6.97
C PHE A 714 22.84 -10.83 5.62
N SER A 715 22.09 -9.79 5.27
CA SER A 715 22.30 -9.03 4.03
C SER A 715 23.69 -8.40 3.95
N HIS A 716 24.33 -8.22 5.10
CA HIS A 716 25.70 -7.74 5.20
C HIS A 716 26.40 -8.23 6.46
N THR A 717 27.68 -8.61 6.35
CA THR A 717 28.51 -9.10 7.47
C THR A 717 28.56 -8.09 8.63
N ARG A 718 28.54 -6.79 8.34
CA ARG A 718 28.58 -5.74 9.38
C ARG A 718 27.29 -5.64 10.19
N ILE A 719 26.15 -5.99 9.58
CA ILE A 719 24.87 -6.06 10.29
C ILE A 719 24.87 -7.28 11.22
N GLU A 720 25.38 -8.42 10.73
CA GLU A 720 25.61 -9.61 11.57
C GLU A 720 26.52 -9.29 12.76
N GLU A 721 27.71 -8.72 12.51
CA GLU A 721 28.67 -8.36 13.56
C GLU A 721 28.08 -7.39 14.59
N TYR A 722 27.26 -6.42 14.15
CA TYR A 722 26.55 -5.50 15.04
C TYR A 722 25.57 -6.24 15.97
N PHE A 723 24.76 -7.14 15.42
CA PHE A 723 23.79 -7.92 16.21
C PHE A 723 24.50 -8.90 17.16
N ALA A 724 25.57 -9.55 16.71
CA ALA A 724 26.38 -10.42 17.54
C ALA A 724 27.02 -9.64 18.72
N ALA A 725 27.56 -8.45 18.45
CA ALA A 725 28.10 -7.58 19.50
C ALA A 725 27.03 -7.14 20.51
N LYS A 726 25.83 -6.78 20.03
CA LYS A 726 24.69 -6.44 20.90
C LYS A 726 24.27 -7.62 21.79
N TYR A 727 24.27 -8.84 21.27
CA TYR A 727 24.03 -10.02 22.08
C TYR A 727 25.08 -10.19 23.18
N ILE A 728 26.36 -10.08 22.82
CA ILE A 728 27.49 -10.23 23.75
C ILE A 728 27.43 -9.19 24.88
N SER A 729 27.08 -7.94 24.57
CA SER A 729 26.95 -6.86 25.56
C SER A 729 25.91 -7.14 26.65
N LYS A 730 24.95 -8.03 26.40
CA LYS A 730 23.89 -8.42 27.35
C LYS A 730 24.24 -9.66 28.17
N LEU A 731 25.36 -10.32 27.90
CA LEU A 731 25.76 -11.53 28.61
C LEU A 731 26.23 -11.20 30.02
N ASP A 732 25.90 -12.09 30.96
CA ASP A 732 26.52 -12.03 32.28
C ASP A 732 28.03 -12.26 32.19
N LYS A 733 28.76 -11.72 33.19
CA LYS A 733 30.22 -11.76 33.24
C LYS A 733 30.78 -13.19 33.17
N VAL A 734 30.05 -14.19 33.65
CA VAL A 734 30.51 -15.59 33.67
C VAL A 734 30.42 -16.20 32.27
N LYS A 735 29.27 -16.05 31.60
CA LYS A 735 29.07 -16.50 30.21
C LYS A 735 30.03 -15.81 29.26
N TYR A 736 30.22 -14.50 29.41
CA TYR A 736 31.18 -13.74 28.62
C TYR A 736 32.59 -14.33 28.72
N GLN A 737 33.07 -14.61 29.94
CA GLN A 737 34.42 -15.17 30.14
C GLN A 737 34.55 -16.59 29.57
N SER A 738 33.48 -17.39 29.60
CA SER A 738 33.46 -18.72 28.97
C SER A 738 33.60 -18.62 27.45
N ILE A 739 32.78 -17.77 26.83
CA ILE A 739 32.79 -17.53 25.39
C ILE A 739 34.13 -16.94 24.94
N LYS A 740 34.67 -15.98 25.68
CA LYS A 740 36.00 -15.40 25.43
C LYS A 740 37.09 -16.48 25.38
N LYS A 741 37.11 -17.42 26.34
CA LYS A 741 38.07 -18.54 26.34
C LYS A 741 37.90 -19.51 25.17
N THR A 742 36.67 -19.77 24.74
CA THR A 742 36.40 -20.63 23.58
C THR A 742 36.89 -19.96 22.29
N ILE A 743 36.66 -18.65 22.15
CA ILE A 743 37.04 -17.91 20.95
C ILE A 743 38.55 -17.60 20.91
N GLU A 744 39.21 -17.33 22.05
CA GLU A 744 40.68 -17.17 22.09
C GLU A 744 41.43 -18.42 21.60
N LYS A 745 40.78 -19.59 21.63
CA LYS A 745 41.30 -20.85 21.08
C LYS A 745 41.03 -21.02 19.58
N SER A 746 40.03 -20.33 19.01
CA SER A 746 39.77 -20.35 17.57
C SER A 746 40.50 -19.16 16.93
N HIS A 747 41.56 -19.43 16.17
CA HIS A 747 42.44 -18.41 15.57
C HIS A 747 41.77 -17.58 14.44
N GLY A 748 40.64 -16.88 14.72
CA GLY A 748 39.84 -16.15 13.73
C GLY A 748 39.85 -14.63 13.91
N GLY A 749 39.92 -13.89 12.79
CA GLY A 749 39.97 -12.42 12.72
C GLY A 749 38.72 -11.66 13.20
N VAL A 750 37.63 -12.37 13.51
CA VAL A 750 36.35 -11.84 14.01
C VAL A 750 36.52 -11.05 15.32
N TRP A 751 37.52 -11.38 16.14
CA TRP A 751 37.81 -10.69 17.41
C TRP A 751 38.24 -9.23 17.28
N LYS A 752 38.85 -8.84 16.15
CA LYS A 752 39.33 -7.45 15.98
C LYS A 752 38.20 -6.42 15.91
N LEU A 753 36.98 -6.84 15.54
CA LEU A 753 35.85 -5.93 15.42
C LEU A 753 34.96 -5.92 16.66
N ILE A 754 34.76 -7.09 17.30
CA ILE A 754 33.97 -7.21 18.54
C ILE A 754 34.64 -6.42 19.68
N LEU A 755 35.97 -6.48 19.78
CA LEU A 755 36.73 -5.65 20.72
C LEU A 755 36.68 -4.14 20.39
N CYS A 756 36.64 -3.77 19.11
CA CYS A 756 36.53 -2.36 18.72
C CYS A 756 35.14 -1.78 19.02
N LEU A 757 34.09 -2.62 19.01
CA LEU A 757 32.73 -2.22 19.36
C LEU A 757 32.53 -2.07 20.88
N GLU A 758 33.27 -2.81 21.72
CA GLU A 758 33.33 -2.57 23.17
C GLU A 758 34.05 -1.26 23.55
N GLY A 759 34.95 -0.76 22.70
CA GLY A 759 35.62 0.54 22.89
C GLY A 759 34.80 1.77 22.47
N LEU A 760 33.54 1.57 22.03
CA LEU A 760 32.63 2.60 21.51
C LEU A 760 31.42 2.88 22.41
N GLU A 761 31.35 2.29 23.62
CA GLU A 761 30.46 2.76 24.70
C GLU A 761 31.08 3.92 25.51
#